data_AF-A0A9D7CSH6-F1
#
_entry.id   AF-A0A9D7CSH6-F1
#
_cell.length_a   1.000
_cell.length_b   1.000
_cell.length_c   1.000
_cell.angle_alpha   90.00
_cell.angle_beta   90.00
_cell.angle_gamma   90.00
#
_symmetry.space_group_name_H-M   'P 1'
#
loop_
_entity.id
_entity.type
_entity.pdbx_description
1 polymer ?
#
loop_
_entity_poly.entity_id
_entity_poly.type
_entity_poly.pdbx_seq_one_letter_code
_entity_poly.pdbx_strand_id
1 'polypeptide(L)'
;MWRRALLPGPLGLGALVAFLVTFVVGFAPLFGPPGYEQALVTGFVAPPTAAVAMALLLARRREAPLTQLLLGLGGGALVAAAAFASSLLHGLRVGFCGVGAASLHFLLTAGVGSLLGGAWGAFVAEGARRAKRPRLHATVFGLAAPLLSIAVGVARFIGSPMVFGYDPFVGYFAGTLYDTVVEAGTPLLTYRLGTLATISASLFACALFERRADGGVAFVVTASGARRSALAVAAAGAAGLSLAITLLGPSLGHWHTKQSITAALGGVVAGPRCDVVFPDDTPRDLAALMLRDCEEQLHGVEESLGAKGPPRVTAFFFRDAAEKKLLMGAADTYIAKPWRHEVYLQTAPYPHPVLAHELAHVVAGAFGVGPFRVAGRYGGLLPNPGLIEGVAVAAAPDHDVLSDLEWSRVMLDLGILPRLDVVFSLGFLGESSAKSYTVAGAAVQWLADTRGRDKVVALYGGAAPEAVFGASWATLDEAFRAHLMSLSVGASARAYAKARFDRPAVFRRRCPHEIDGLVHEAVRCRDALRFDKAEALYGQALGRHAREMPALLGRAVTALKRGDFERAGTLLRALAEDEGAPRTTRDKADEFLGDLDFHEGRFSSASERYRAIAARVLDEDVGRTLEVKALLADDPLARSALEALLLGAPGRGPDMTVALARVSAWRAKTEDPFADYLLGRNLVGKATGDALVALRRAARGPLPTARIRREAARQLAFTACSVASAEALAEARSAVAREVSAGAPSGWVLEVTRQLRLCAPPKA
;
A
#
# COMPACT_ATOMS: atom_id res chain seq x y z
N MET A 1 41.51 34.20 31.15
CA MET A 1 40.55 34.85 30.23
C MET A 1 40.23 34.07 28.93
N TRP A 2 40.65 32.80 28.76
CA TRP A 2 40.54 32.05 27.49
C TRP A 2 39.45 30.95 27.43
N ARG A 3 38.41 30.98 28.26
CA ARG A 3 37.39 29.90 28.34
C ARG A 3 35.98 30.24 27.84
N ARG A 4 35.74 31.40 27.22
CA ARG A 4 34.38 31.82 26.77
C ARG A 4 34.15 31.84 25.25
N ALA A 5 35.11 31.43 24.42
CA ALA A 5 35.04 31.60 22.96
C ALA A 5 34.61 30.36 22.14
N LEU A 6 34.23 29.25 22.76
CA LEU A 6 34.02 27.98 22.02
C LEU A 6 32.58 27.47 21.99
N LEU A 7 31.63 28.10 22.69
CA LEU A 7 30.23 27.64 22.66
C LEU A 7 29.43 28.43 21.61
N PRO A 8 28.87 27.76 20.59
CA PRO A 8 28.05 28.44 19.59
C PRO A 8 26.83 29.10 20.27
N GLY A 9 26.42 30.27 19.76
CA GLY A 9 25.17 30.90 20.18
C GLY A 9 23.94 30.01 19.89
N PRO A 10 22.74 30.36 20.39
CA PRO A 10 21.54 29.50 20.28
C PRO A 10 21.25 28.99 18.86
N LEU A 11 21.47 29.83 17.84
CA LEU A 11 21.32 29.45 16.44
C LEU A 11 22.37 28.43 15.97
N GLY A 12 23.64 28.62 16.33
CA GLY A 12 24.70 27.67 15.99
C GLY A 12 24.52 26.31 16.69
N LEU A 13 24.06 26.32 17.95
CA LEU A 13 23.69 25.10 18.65
C LEU A 13 22.49 24.42 17.98
N GLY A 14 21.46 25.18 17.58
CA GLY A 14 20.31 24.64 16.87
C GLY A 14 20.68 24.00 15.53
N ALA A 15 21.51 24.68 14.73
CA ALA A 15 22.02 24.13 13.47
C ALA A 15 22.85 22.86 13.68
N LEU A 16 23.70 22.83 14.73
CA LEU A 16 24.48 21.64 15.10
C LEU A 16 23.58 20.47 15.53
N VAL A 17 22.55 20.72 16.35
CA VAL A 17 21.60 19.69 16.78
C VAL A 17 20.85 19.12 15.57
N ALA A 18 20.33 19.98 14.69
CA ALA A 18 19.65 19.53 13.49
C ALA A 18 20.57 18.67 12.62
N PHE A 19 21.81 19.14 12.35
CA PHE A 19 22.82 18.39 11.60
C PHE A 19 23.13 17.03 12.23
N LEU A 20 23.42 16.97 13.53
CA LEU A 20 23.84 15.74 14.19
C LEU A 20 22.72 14.69 14.24
N VAL A 21 21.49 15.11 14.54
CA VAL A 21 20.35 14.19 14.59
C VAL A 21 20.07 13.62 13.20
N THR A 22 20.01 14.45 12.17
CA THR A 22 19.78 13.98 10.80
C THR A 22 20.95 13.15 10.27
N PHE A 23 22.19 13.47 10.66
CA PHE A 23 23.38 12.69 10.32
C PHE A 23 23.40 11.31 10.98
N VAL A 24 22.99 11.19 12.26
CA VAL A 24 22.93 9.88 12.92
C VAL A 24 21.83 9.00 12.28
N VAL A 25 20.68 9.59 11.96
CA VAL A 25 19.57 8.84 11.33
C VAL A 25 19.97 8.34 9.93
N GLY A 26 20.76 9.09 9.17
CA GLY A 26 21.23 8.71 7.85
C GLY A 26 22.19 7.49 7.80
N PHE A 27 22.52 6.87 8.94
CA PHE A 27 23.20 5.57 8.95
C PHE A 27 22.26 4.39 8.71
N ALA A 28 20.96 4.54 8.99
CA ALA A 28 19.98 3.52 8.63
C ALA A 28 19.78 3.47 7.10
N PRO A 29 19.77 2.28 6.46
CA PRO A 29 19.75 2.15 5.00
C PRO A 29 18.65 2.95 4.29
N LEU A 30 17.46 3.03 4.90
CA LEU A 30 16.30 3.75 4.37
C LEU A 30 16.50 5.28 4.36
N PHE A 31 17.20 5.83 5.36
CA PHE A 31 17.40 7.27 5.53
C PHE A 31 18.74 7.76 4.97
N GLY A 32 19.56 6.85 4.43
CA GLY A 32 20.90 7.13 3.94
C GLY A 32 20.92 8.12 2.77
N PRO A 33 20.41 7.75 1.59
CA PRO A 33 20.41 8.67 0.47
C PRO A 33 19.43 9.85 0.71
N PRO A 34 19.70 11.04 0.14
CA PRO A 34 18.72 12.11 0.07
C PRO A 34 17.43 11.59 -0.59
N GLY A 35 16.30 11.72 0.10
CA GLY A 35 15.04 11.13 -0.31
C GLY A 35 13.87 11.56 0.58
N TYR A 36 12.72 10.93 0.36
CA TYR A 36 11.47 11.24 1.07
C TYR A 36 11.62 11.11 2.60
N GLU A 37 12.16 10.00 3.06
CA GLU A 37 12.25 9.64 4.48
C GLU A 37 13.22 10.56 5.23
N GLN A 38 14.34 10.89 4.59
CA GLN A 38 15.33 11.82 5.12
C GLN A 38 14.76 13.24 5.23
N ALA A 39 13.97 13.68 4.23
CA ALA A 39 13.27 14.95 4.28
C ALA A 39 12.19 14.97 5.37
N LEU A 40 11.42 13.88 5.53
CA LEU A 40 10.40 13.75 6.57
C LEU A 40 11.00 13.86 7.98
N VAL A 41 12.06 13.10 8.27
CA VAL A 41 12.76 13.19 9.57
C VAL A 41 13.32 14.59 9.78
N THR A 42 13.89 15.21 8.74
CA THR A 42 14.37 16.58 8.86
C THR A 42 13.24 17.55 9.15
N GLY A 43 12.05 17.36 8.57
CA GLY A 43 10.85 18.13 8.83
C GLY A 43 10.37 18.02 10.29
N PHE A 44 10.61 16.89 10.96
CA PHE A 44 10.33 16.75 12.40
C PHE A 44 11.37 17.44 13.30
N VAL A 45 12.62 17.57 12.85
CA VAL A 45 13.73 18.04 13.69
C VAL A 45 14.06 19.51 13.46
N ALA A 46 14.25 19.92 12.21
CA ALA A 46 14.78 21.23 11.86
C ALA A 46 13.82 22.39 12.20
N PRO A 47 12.51 22.34 11.91
CA PRO A 47 11.59 23.44 12.24
C PRO A 47 11.43 23.73 13.73
N PRO A 48 11.19 22.74 14.62
CA PRO A 48 11.12 23.01 16.06
C PRO A 48 12.45 23.54 16.62
N THR A 49 13.57 23.04 16.10
CA THR A 49 14.90 23.49 16.50
C THR A 49 15.14 24.95 16.08
N ALA A 50 14.77 25.31 14.85
CA ALA A 50 14.82 26.69 14.35
C ALA A 50 13.93 27.62 15.18
N ALA A 51 12.70 27.19 15.52
CA ALA A 51 11.77 27.96 16.33
C ALA A 51 12.34 28.29 17.72
N VAL A 52 12.84 27.28 18.44
CA VAL A 52 13.43 27.47 19.78
C VAL A 52 14.71 28.30 19.70
N ALA A 53 15.60 28.01 18.75
CA ALA A 53 16.86 28.72 18.59
C ALA A 53 16.64 30.21 18.29
N MET A 54 15.71 30.53 17.38
CA MET A 54 15.40 31.91 17.02
C MET A 54 14.61 32.62 18.12
N ALA A 55 13.71 31.95 18.83
CA ALA A 55 13.04 32.52 19.99
C ALA A 55 14.04 32.93 21.09
N LEU A 56 15.00 32.05 21.41
CA LEU A 56 16.04 32.32 22.41
C LEU A 56 17.01 33.43 21.99
N LEU A 57 17.37 33.48 20.71
CA LEU A 57 18.26 34.49 20.15
C LEU A 57 17.60 35.88 20.13
N LEU A 58 16.37 35.97 19.59
CA LEU A 58 15.67 37.23 19.34
C LEU A 58 15.00 37.80 20.60
N ALA A 59 14.68 36.97 21.60
CA ALA A 59 14.18 37.46 22.89
C ALA A 59 15.16 38.42 23.59
N ARG A 60 16.46 38.34 23.25
CA ARG A 60 17.51 39.22 23.77
C ARG A 60 17.78 40.47 22.92
N ARG A 61 17.23 40.54 21.71
CA ARG A 61 17.41 41.67 20.79
C ARG A 61 16.19 42.59 20.86
N ARG A 62 16.30 43.83 20.37
CA ARG A 62 15.20 44.81 20.31
C ARG A 62 15.01 45.33 18.88
N GLU A 63 14.97 44.42 17.92
CA GLU A 63 14.82 44.74 16.50
C GLU A 63 13.39 45.16 16.15
N ALA A 64 13.22 45.94 15.08
CA ALA A 64 11.89 46.20 14.53
C ALA A 64 11.21 44.87 14.11
N PRO A 65 9.86 44.77 14.16
CA PRO A 65 9.14 43.51 13.88
C PRO A 65 9.50 42.88 12.53
N LEU A 66 9.60 43.69 11.46
CA LEU A 66 9.99 43.21 10.13
C LEU A 66 11.41 42.62 10.15
N THR A 67 12.39 43.34 10.71
CA THR A 67 13.77 42.86 10.84
C THR A 67 13.84 41.57 11.66
N GLN A 68 13.06 41.49 12.73
CA GLN A 68 13.00 40.31 13.57
C GLN A 68 12.45 39.09 12.82
N LEU A 69 11.39 39.26 12.03
CA LEU A 69 10.85 38.21 11.18
C LEU A 69 11.85 37.77 10.10
N LEU A 70 12.54 38.71 9.44
CA LEU A 70 13.58 38.41 8.45
C LEU A 70 14.77 37.64 9.06
N LEU A 71 15.21 38.02 10.26
CA LEU A 71 16.22 37.27 11.01
C LEU A 71 15.72 35.87 11.38
N GLY A 72 14.43 35.75 11.76
CA GLY A 72 13.74 34.49 11.97
C GLY A 72 13.83 33.56 10.75
N LEU A 73 13.38 34.05 9.60
CA LEU A 73 13.43 33.33 8.33
C LEU A 73 14.87 32.93 7.96
N GLY A 74 15.83 33.85 8.08
CA GLY A 74 17.24 33.58 7.81
C GLY A 74 17.85 32.52 8.74
N GLY A 75 17.49 32.54 10.02
CA GLY A 75 17.90 31.51 10.98
C GLY A 75 17.28 30.14 10.67
N GLY A 76 16.02 30.12 10.27
CA GLY A 76 15.36 28.91 9.75
C GLY A 76 16.07 28.34 8.52
N ALA A 77 16.45 29.21 7.58
CA ALA A 77 17.20 28.82 6.38
C ALA A 77 18.57 28.20 6.72
N LEU A 78 19.27 28.75 7.70
CA LEU A 78 20.56 28.23 8.16
C LEU A 78 20.42 26.84 8.79
N VAL A 79 19.41 26.64 9.64
CA VAL A 79 19.14 25.31 10.25
C VAL A 79 18.76 24.29 9.18
N ALA A 80 17.94 24.68 8.20
CA ALA A 80 17.61 23.83 7.05
C ALA A 80 18.86 23.46 6.24
N ALA A 81 19.73 24.43 5.95
CA ALA A 81 20.96 24.22 5.20
C ALA A 81 21.91 23.26 5.93
N ALA A 82 22.04 23.40 7.26
CA ALA A 82 22.81 22.47 8.08
C ALA A 82 22.25 21.05 8.00
N ALA A 83 20.94 20.88 8.19
CA ALA A 83 20.32 19.56 8.08
C ALA A 83 20.44 18.97 6.66
N PHE A 84 20.28 19.78 5.62
CA PHE A 84 20.47 19.34 4.24
C PHE A 84 21.91 18.92 3.94
N ALA A 85 22.90 19.62 4.50
CA ALA A 85 24.30 19.25 4.36
C ALA A 85 24.55 17.83 4.88
N SER A 86 23.91 17.42 5.98
CA SER A 86 24.01 16.03 6.47
C SER A 86 23.46 15.02 5.44
N SER A 87 22.35 15.34 4.77
CA SER A 87 21.76 14.53 3.70
C SER A 87 22.76 14.33 2.55
N LEU A 88 23.38 15.42 2.10
CA LEU A 88 24.35 15.39 1.02
C LEU A 88 25.60 14.58 1.40
N LEU A 89 26.08 14.67 2.64
CA LEU A 89 27.18 13.85 3.13
C LEU A 89 26.85 12.35 3.10
N HIS A 90 25.62 11.98 3.44
CA HIS A 90 25.20 10.59 3.28
C HIS A 90 25.04 10.20 1.81
N GLY A 91 24.53 11.08 0.95
CA GLY A 91 24.53 10.86 -0.49
C GLY A 91 25.92 10.61 -1.06
N LEU A 92 26.95 11.30 -0.56
CA LEU A 92 28.36 11.02 -0.89
C LEU A 92 28.83 9.66 -0.35
N ARG A 93 28.35 9.22 0.81
CA ARG A 93 28.71 7.93 1.44
C ARG A 93 28.06 6.73 0.76
N VAL A 94 26.77 6.81 0.43
CA VAL A 94 25.97 5.66 -0.04
C VAL A 94 25.53 5.74 -1.50
N GLY A 95 25.76 6.88 -2.17
CA GLY A 95 25.27 7.19 -3.50
C GLY A 95 23.99 8.04 -3.48
N PHE A 96 23.71 8.72 -4.59
CA PHE A 96 22.51 9.56 -4.75
C PHE A 96 21.42 8.83 -5.55
N CYS A 97 20.19 8.85 -5.05
CA CYS A 97 19.00 8.33 -5.74
C CYS A 97 18.18 9.49 -6.37
N GLY A 98 18.78 10.23 -7.31
CA GLY A 98 18.12 11.37 -7.97
C GLY A 98 18.16 12.68 -7.17
N VAL A 99 19.30 13.39 -7.21
CA VAL A 99 19.55 14.62 -6.42
C VAL A 99 18.50 15.72 -6.66
N GLY A 100 18.09 15.94 -7.90
CA GLY A 100 17.16 17.02 -8.25
C GLY A 100 15.79 16.87 -7.58
N ALA A 101 15.18 15.69 -7.72
CA ALA A 101 13.89 15.38 -7.11
C ALA A 101 13.97 15.40 -5.58
N ALA A 102 15.02 14.80 -4.99
CA ALA A 102 15.24 14.80 -3.56
C ALA A 102 15.44 16.22 -2.99
N SER A 103 16.20 17.08 -3.69
CA SER A 103 16.46 18.47 -3.27
C SER A 103 15.18 19.31 -3.35
N LEU A 104 14.40 19.16 -4.43
CA LEU A 104 13.12 19.84 -4.56
C LEU A 104 12.15 19.40 -3.46
N HIS A 105 12.08 18.09 -3.20
CA HIS A 105 11.23 17.56 -2.14
C HIS A 105 11.65 18.08 -0.77
N PHE A 106 12.95 18.07 -0.46
CA PHE A 106 13.49 18.66 0.77
C PHE A 106 13.11 20.13 0.91
N LEU A 107 13.32 20.92 -0.15
CA LEU A 107 13.00 22.34 -0.17
C LEU A 107 11.52 22.57 0.14
N LEU A 108 10.63 21.84 -0.54
CA LEU A 108 9.17 21.94 -0.36
C LEU A 108 8.68 21.35 0.96
N THR A 109 9.49 20.58 1.70
CA THR A 109 9.11 20.01 2.99
C THR A 109 9.87 20.68 4.12
N ALA A 110 10.96 20.07 4.59
CA ALA A 110 11.75 20.53 5.71
C ALA A 110 12.37 21.91 5.51
N GLY A 111 12.69 22.29 4.26
CA GLY A 111 13.22 23.62 3.91
C GLY A 111 12.24 24.74 4.27
N VAL A 112 11.08 24.78 3.60
CA VAL A 112 10.01 25.74 3.89
C VAL A 112 9.51 25.61 5.33
N GLY A 113 9.41 24.39 5.84
CA GLY A 113 9.07 24.13 7.24
C GLY A 113 9.99 24.84 8.23
N SER A 114 11.30 24.80 8.00
CA SER A 114 12.29 25.43 8.87
C SER A 114 12.25 26.96 8.79
N LEU A 115 11.92 27.53 7.62
CA LEU A 115 11.64 28.97 7.49
C LEU A 115 10.45 29.36 8.38
N LEU A 116 9.36 28.60 8.32
CA LEU A 116 8.20 28.81 9.20
C LEU A 116 8.56 28.63 10.68
N GLY A 117 9.40 27.65 11.02
CA GLY A 117 9.93 27.47 12.38
C GLY A 117 10.67 28.73 12.85
N GLY A 118 11.58 29.25 12.05
CA GLY A 118 12.30 30.49 12.34
C GLY A 118 11.39 31.72 12.48
N ALA A 119 10.38 31.86 11.61
CA ALA A 119 9.36 32.90 11.69
C ALA A 119 8.51 32.80 12.97
N TRP A 120 8.08 31.58 13.34
CA TRP A 120 7.39 31.32 14.59
C TRP A 120 8.26 31.66 15.80
N GLY A 121 9.54 31.29 15.77
CA GLY A 121 10.51 31.67 16.80
C GLY A 121 10.64 33.19 16.96
N ALA A 122 10.67 33.93 15.85
CA ALA A 122 10.67 35.39 15.86
C ALA A 122 9.39 35.97 16.47
N PHE A 123 8.22 35.37 16.23
CA PHE A 123 6.97 35.77 16.88
C PHE A 123 7.00 35.50 18.39
N VAL A 124 7.37 34.28 18.80
CA VAL A 124 7.47 33.86 20.21
C VAL A 124 8.45 34.74 21.00
N ALA A 125 9.53 35.19 20.37
CA ALA A 125 10.51 36.09 21.00
C ALA A 125 9.89 37.39 21.54
N GLU A 126 8.85 37.95 20.89
CA GLU A 126 8.17 39.16 21.39
C GLU A 126 7.49 38.92 22.75
N GLY A 127 6.78 37.80 22.88
CA GLY A 127 6.13 37.41 24.14
C GLY A 127 7.15 37.01 25.19
N ALA A 128 8.17 36.21 24.82
CA ALA A 128 9.20 35.73 25.72
C ALA A 128 10.02 36.89 26.33
N ARG A 129 10.28 37.96 25.57
CA ARG A 129 11.03 39.13 26.04
C ARG A 129 10.39 39.83 27.24
N ARG A 130 9.05 39.80 27.33
CA ARG A 130 8.28 40.42 28.43
C ARG A 130 8.04 39.48 29.60
N ALA A 131 8.41 38.20 29.48
CA ALA A 131 8.15 37.19 30.49
C ALA A 131 9.21 37.22 31.60
N LYS A 132 8.81 36.84 32.83
CA LYS A 132 9.71 36.68 33.98
C LYS A 132 10.79 35.60 33.73
N ARG A 133 10.46 34.57 32.94
CA ARG A 133 11.35 33.45 32.59
C ARG A 133 11.50 33.35 31.06
N PRO A 134 12.24 34.25 30.40
CA PRO A 134 12.25 34.38 28.93
C PRO A 134 12.74 33.10 28.23
N ARG A 135 13.70 32.38 28.80
CA ARG A 135 14.22 31.12 28.23
C ARG A 135 13.18 29.99 28.24
N LEU A 136 12.43 29.86 29.34
CA LEU A 136 11.37 28.86 29.48
C LEU A 136 10.24 29.17 28.49
N HIS A 137 9.80 30.42 28.43
CA HIS A 137 8.77 30.85 27.48
C HIS A 137 9.21 30.63 26.03
N ALA A 138 10.42 31.03 25.66
CA ALA A 138 10.96 30.82 24.32
C ALA A 138 11.01 29.34 23.92
N THR A 139 11.35 28.45 24.86
CA THR A 139 11.42 27.00 24.59
C THR A 139 10.03 26.39 24.49
N VAL A 140 9.17 26.59 25.48
CA VAL A 140 7.82 25.99 25.53
C VAL A 140 6.96 26.49 24.38
N PHE A 141 6.87 27.80 24.17
CA PHE A 141 6.05 28.37 23.09
C PHE A 141 6.72 28.22 21.72
N GLY A 142 8.04 28.12 21.66
CA GLY A 142 8.76 27.79 20.42
C GLY A 142 8.37 26.41 19.89
N LEU A 143 8.20 25.42 20.77
CA LEU A 143 7.74 24.08 20.41
C LEU A 143 6.23 23.97 20.20
N ALA A 144 5.44 24.92 20.71
CA ALA A 144 3.98 24.81 20.74
C ALA A 144 3.35 24.70 19.34
N ALA A 145 3.74 25.54 18.37
CA ALA A 145 3.11 25.49 17.04
C ALA A 145 3.46 24.22 16.23
N PRO A 146 4.72 23.77 16.16
CA PRO A 146 5.04 22.49 15.54
C PRO A 146 4.37 21.28 16.20
N LEU A 147 4.29 21.26 17.54
CA LEU A 147 3.60 20.16 18.24
C LEU A 147 2.08 20.21 18.03
N LEU A 148 1.48 21.39 18.01
CA LEU A 148 0.06 21.57 17.75
C LEU A 148 -0.29 21.16 16.32
N SER A 149 0.55 21.45 15.32
CA SER A 149 0.29 21.06 13.94
C SER A 149 0.32 19.54 13.78
N ILE A 150 1.28 18.86 14.42
CA ILE A 150 1.32 17.39 14.52
C ILE A 150 0.05 16.87 15.20
N ALA A 151 -0.38 17.48 16.31
CA ALA A 151 -1.61 17.08 17.01
C ALA A 151 -2.86 17.22 16.12
N VAL A 152 -2.96 18.27 15.30
CA VAL A 152 -4.03 18.42 14.29
C VAL A 152 -3.94 17.31 13.25
N GLY A 153 -2.74 16.96 12.78
CA GLY A 153 -2.52 15.82 11.88
C GLY A 153 -2.99 14.49 12.48
N VAL A 154 -2.66 14.23 13.75
CA VAL A 154 -3.11 13.03 14.47
C VAL A 154 -4.64 13.04 14.66
N ALA A 155 -5.23 14.16 15.04
CA ALA A 155 -6.68 14.29 15.17
C ALA A 155 -7.39 14.01 13.84
N ARG A 156 -6.80 14.46 12.73
CA ARG A 156 -7.25 14.18 11.36
C ARG A 156 -7.15 12.69 11.01
N PHE A 157 -6.02 12.05 11.30
CA PHE A 157 -5.82 10.61 11.10
C PHE A 157 -6.85 9.77 11.87
N ILE A 158 -7.15 10.13 13.12
CA ILE A 158 -8.12 9.42 13.97
C ILE A 158 -9.56 9.70 13.48
N GLY A 159 -9.85 10.96 13.20
CA GLY A 159 -11.19 11.47 12.92
C GLY A 159 -11.66 11.31 11.48
N SER A 160 -10.80 10.89 10.55
CA SER A 160 -11.16 10.73 9.15
C SER A 160 -10.59 9.47 8.50
N PRO A 161 -11.04 9.10 7.28
CA PRO A 161 -10.44 8.03 6.49
C PRO A 161 -8.97 8.23 6.14
N MET A 162 -8.49 9.47 6.03
CA MET A 162 -7.17 9.76 5.47
C MET A 162 -6.05 9.18 6.34
N VAL A 163 -4.97 8.76 5.68
CA VAL A 163 -3.72 8.33 6.33
C VAL A 163 -2.52 9.19 5.94
N PHE A 164 -2.63 10.00 4.88
CA PHE A 164 -1.65 11.05 4.57
C PHE A 164 -1.88 12.31 5.42
N GLY A 165 -0.92 13.22 5.42
CA GLY A 165 -1.07 14.53 6.05
C GLY A 165 -0.15 15.59 5.47
N TYR A 166 -0.69 16.79 5.26
CA TYR A 166 0.09 18.00 4.99
C TYR A 166 0.22 18.82 6.26
N ASP A 167 1.47 19.10 6.64
CA ASP A 167 1.83 19.83 7.84
C ASP A 167 2.66 21.09 7.47
N PRO A 168 2.40 22.25 8.09
CA PRO A 168 3.13 23.48 7.78
C PRO A 168 4.64 23.34 8.01
N PHE A 169 5.04 22.65 9.07
CA PHE A 169 6.43 22.52 9.52
C PHE A 169 7.08 21.26 8.97
N VAL A 170 6.45 20.09 9.13
CA VAL A 170 7.02 18.81 8.70
C VAL A 170 6.98 18.65 7.17
N GLY A 171 5.93 19.17 6.51
CA GLY A 171 5.73 19.07 5.08
C GLY A 171 4.69 18.03 4.71
N TYR A 172 5.09 16.88 4.17
CA TYR A 172 4.16 15.87 3.66
C TYR A 172 4.45 14.49 4.24
N PHE A 173 3.44 13.94 4.90
CA PHE A 173 3.39 12.54 5.29
C PHE A 173 2.55 11.77 4.26
N ALA A 174 3.16 10.81 3.57
CA ALA A 174 2.55 10.10 2.45
C ALA A 174 1.52 9.06 2.88
N GLY A 175 1.56 8.63 4.15
CA GLY A 175 0.69 7.59 4.67
C GLY A 175 1.43 6.28 4.89
N THR A 176 1.10 5.26 4.09
CA THR A 176 1.65 3.91 4.29
C THR A 176 3.12 3.87 3.89
N LEU A 177 3.96 3.27 4.74
CA LEU A 177 5.40 3.12 4.47
C LEU A 177 5.71 2.03 3.42
N TYR A 178 4.71 1.23 3.05
CA TYR A 178 4.84 0.13 2.09
C TYR A 178 4.66 0.57 0.64
N ASP A 179 3.97 1.68 0.40
CA ASP A 179 3.81 2.22 -0.95
C ASP A 179 5.11 2.92 -1.36
N THR A 180 5.84 2.32 -2.30
CA THR A 180 7.15 2.85 -2.73
C THR A 180 7.05 4.02 -3.71
N VAL A 181 5.85 4.44 -4.11
CA VAL A 181 5.68 5.62 -4.98
C VAL A 181 5.16 6.79 -4.15
N VAL A 182 6.05 7.69 -3.73
CA VAL A 182 5.68 8.89 -2.97
C VAL A 182 5.59 10.10 -3.90
N GLU A 183 4.38 10.44 -4.33
CA GLU A 183 4.11 11.60 -5.18
C GLU A 183 3.09 12.51 -4.51
N ALA A 184 3.58 13.59 -3.90
CA ALA A 184 2.72 14.62 -3.32
C ALA A 184 2.09 15.53 -4.40
N GLY A 185 2.65 15.51 -5.62
CA GLY A 185 2.13 16.15 -6.82
C GLY A 185 1.79 17.64 -6.68
N THR A 186 0.76 18.06 -7.43
CA THR A 186 0.18 19.41 -7.40
C THR A 186 -0.36 19.82 -6.03
N PRO A 187 -0.98 18.93 -5.22
CA PRO A 187 -1.45 19.29 -3.88
C PRO A 187 -0.36 19.86 -2.96
N LEU A 188 0.88 19.33 -3.00
CA LEU A 188 1.98 19.91 -2.23
C LEU A 188 2.32 21.34 -2.68
N LEU A 189 2.28 21.59 -4.00
CA LEU A 189 2.56 22.93 -4.55
C LEU A 189 1.49 23.94 -4.12
N THR A 190 0.21 23.57 -4.19
CA THR A 190 -0.88 24.45 -3.74
C THR A 190 -0.85 24.66 -2.22
N TYR A 191 -0.45 23.64 -1.45
CA TYR A 191 -0.23 23.75 -0.01
C TYR A 191 0.91 24.73 0.31
N ARG A 192 2.01 24.70 -0.46
CA ARG A 192 3.13 25.63 -0.31
C ARG A 192 2.84 27.04 -0.85
N LEU A 193 1.95 27.18 -1.82
CA LEU A 193 1.41 28.49 -2.18
C LEU A 193 0.67 29.13 -0.99
N GLY A 194 -0.15 28.36 -0.27
CA GLY A 194 -0.79 28.81 0.97
C GLY A 194 0.24 29.18 2.05
N THR A 195 1.29 28.38 2.20
CA THR A 195 2.40 28.68 3.12
C THR A 195 3.12 29.99 2.76
N LEU A 196 3.41 30.21 1.47
CA LEU A 196 4.02 31.44 0.99
C LEU A 196 3.11 32.65 1.22
N ALA A 197 1.81 32.48 1.05
CA ALA A 197 0.82 33.50 1.36
C ALA A 197 0.81 33.86 2.86
N THR A 198 0.92 32.86 3.75
CA THR A 198 1.09 33.09 5.21
C THR A 198 2.35 33.89 5.53
N ILE A 199 3.50 33.54 4.93
CA ILE A 199 4.77 34.24 5.15
C ILE A 199 4.68 35.68 4.62
N SER A 200 4.11 35.86 3.43
CA SER A 200 3.93 37.18 2.80
C SER A 200 3.00 38.07 3.64
N ALA A 201 1.88 37.52 4.12
CA ALA A 201 0.97 38.22 5.01
C ALA A 201 1.69 38.68 6.29
N SER A 202 2.52 37.80 6.88
CA SER A 202 3.30 38.11 8.09
C SER A 202 4.34 39.20 7.84
N LEU A 203 5.04 39.17 6.69
CA LEU A 203 6.01 40.19 6.29
C LEU A 203 5.35 41.56 6.11
N PHE A 204 4.25 41.63 5.33
CA PHE A 204 3.53 42.88 5.11
C PHE A 204 2.91 43.41 6.40
N ALA A 205 2.32 42.54 7.23
CA ALA A 205 1.79 42.93 8.53
C ALA A 205 2.91 43.50 9.42
N CYS A 206 4.05 42.82 9.55
CA CYS A 206 5.18 43.29 10.37
C CYS A 206 5.75 44.63 9.88
N ALA A 207 5.65 44.95 8.59
CA ALA A 207 6.06 46.24 8.04
C ALA A 207 5.15 47.42 8.47
N LEU A 208 3.96 47.14 9.01
CA LEU A 208 3.02 48.14 9.55
C LEU A 208 3.26 48.45 11.04
N PHE A 209 4.16 47.72 11.69
CA PHE A 209 4.47 47.88 13.11
C PHE A 209 5.87 48.47 13.30
N GLU A 210 5.98 49.43 14.20
CA GLU A 210 7.26 50.00 14.63
C GLU A 210 7.51 49.69 16.11
N ARG A 211 8.78 49.58 16.49
CA ARG A 211 9.16 49.40 17.89
C ARG A 211 9.36 50.76 18.55
N ARG A 212 8.62 51.01 19.62
CA ARG A 212 8.74 52.21 20.45
C ARG A 212 9.95 52.12 21.39
N ALA A 213 10.41 53.28 21.87
CA ALA A 213 11.56 53.38 22.78
C ALA A 213 11.36 52.64 24.12
N ASP A 214 10.11 52.49 24.56
CA ASP A 214 9.71 51.70 25.74
C ASP A 214 9.75 50.17 25.50
N GLY A 215 10.11 49.73 24.28
CA GLY A 215 10.12 48.33 23.86
C GLY A 215 8.76 47.78 23.42
N GLY A 216 7.70 48.60 23.49
CA GLY A 216 6.38 48.33 22.95
C GLY A 216 6.39 48.22 21.43
N VAL A 217 5.43 47.48 20.88
CA VAL A 217 5.20 47.40 19.43
C VAL A 217 3.94 48.19 19.15
N ALA A 218 4.02 49.17 18.26
CA ALA A 218 2.91 50.04 17.94
C ALA A 218 2.50 49.88 16.49
N PHE A 219 1.20 49.77 16.26
CA PHE A 219 0.63 49.86 14.93
C PHE A 219 0.68 51.32 14.49
N VAL A 220 1.36 51.60 13.38
CA VAL A 220 1.52 52.98 12.89
C VAL A 220 0.73 53.17 11.61
N VAL A 221 -0.59 53.30 11.76
CA VAL A 221 -1.46 53.81 10.70
C VAL A 221 -1.74 55.28 10.98
N THR A 222 -0.82 56.13 10.52
CA THR A 222 -1.18 57.51 10.23
C THR A 222 -1.85 57.50 8.85
N ALA A 223 -3.08 58.02 8.77
CA ALA A 223 -4.00 57.89 7.63
C ALA A 223 -3.57 58.57 6.31
N SER A 224 -2.28 58.89 6.10
CA SER A 224 -1.81 59.77 5.03
C SER A 224 -0.75 59.18 4.08
N GLY A 225 -0.36 57.91 4.21
CA GLY A 225 0.67 57.29 3.35
C GLY A 225 0.13 56.21 2.40
N ALA A 226 -0.03 56.50 1.11
CA ALA A 226 -0.49 55.55 0.08
C ALA A 226 0.26 54.20 0.12
N ARG A 227 1.56 54.22 0.44
CA ARG A 227 2.41 53.03 0.61
C ARG A 227 1.96 52.12 1.76
N ARG A 228 1.55 52.67 2.91
CA ARG A 228 1.15 51.87 4.09
C ARG A 228 -0.24 51.27 3.90
N SER A 229 -1.14 52.00 3.24
CA SER A 229 -2.43 51.45 2.81
C SER A 229 -2.25 50.30 1.82
N ALA A 230 -1.33 50.43 0.86
CA ALA A 230 -0.98 49.34 -0.06
C ALA A 230 -0.42 48.11 0.67
N LEU A 231 0.44 48.29 1.69
CA LEU A 231 0.94 47.19 2.51
C LEU A 231 -0.16 46.51 3.33
N ALA A 232 -1.10 47.26 3.89
CA ALA A 232 -2.25 46.70 4.61
C ALA A 232 -3.17 45.88 3.69
N VAL A 233 -3.45 46.40 2.48
CA VAL A 233 -4.20 45.67 1.45
C VAL A 233 -3.45 44.41 1.01
N ALA A 234 -2.12 44.48 0.82
CA ALA A 234 -1.31 43.31 0.49
C ALA A 234 -1.29 42.27 1.61
N ALA A 235 -1.21 42.69 2.88
CA ALA A 235 -1.28 41.80 4.04
C ALA A 235 -2.64 41.09 4.11
N ALA A 236 -3.74 41.84 3.96
CA ALA A 236 -5.10 41.30 3.93
C ALA A 236 -5.33 40.37 2.73
N GLY A 237 -4.85 40.73 1.55
CA GLY A 237 -4.94 39.90 0.34
C GLY A 237 -4.17 38.58 0.49
N ALA A 238 -2.95 38.61 1.00
CA ALA A 238 -2.15 37.42 1.26
C ALA A 238 -2.76 36.55 2.38
N ALA A 239 -3.30 37.15 3.45
CA ALA A 239 -4.02 36.43 4.50
C ALA A 239 -5.30 35.79 3.96
N GLY A 240 -6.06 36.51 3.13
CA GLY A 240 -7.25 36.01 2.45
C GLY A 240 -6.95 34.83 1.53
N LEU A 241 -5.87 34.90 0.74
CA LEU A 241 -5.41 33.78 -0.09
C LEU A 241 -5.02 32.57 0.75
N SER A 242 -4.27 32.78 1.84
CA SER A 242 -3.88 31.72 2.76
C SER A 242 -5.10 31.02 3.39
N LEU A 243 -6.11 31.80 3.79
CA LEU A 243 -7.36 31.30 4.34
C LEU A 243 -8.17 30.54 3.28
N ALA A 244 -8.30 31.10 2.07
CA ALA A 244 -9.00 30.46 0.96
C ALA A 244 -8.41 29.09 0.61
N ILE A 245 -7.08 28.99 0.51
CA ILE A 245 -6.39 27.72 0.25
C ILE A 245 -6.65 26.71 1.39
N THR A 246 -6.64 27.16 2.65
CA THR A 246 -6.91 26.29 3.81
C THR A 246 -8.34 25.75 3.79
N LEU A 247 -9.32 26.60 3.47
CA LEU A 247 -10.74 26.23 3.40
C LEU A 247 -11.05 25.32 2.20
N LEU A 248 -10.37 25.54 1.06
CA LEU A 248 -10.47 24.70 -0.14
C LEU A 248 -9.64 23.41 -0.05
N GLY A 249 -9.07 23.11 1.12
CA GLY A 249 -8.20 21.94 1.33
C GLY A 249 -8.75 20.61 0.80
N PRO A 250 -10.06 20.27 0.94
CA PRO A 250 -10.61 19.04 0.37
C PRO A 250 -10.58 19.01 -1.16
N SER A 251 -10.91 20.13 -1.80
CA SER A 251 -10.88 20.26 -3.26
C SER A 251 -9.45 20.33 -3.80
N LEU A 252 -8.50 20.80 -2.99
CA LEU A 252 -7.08 20.88 -3.32
C LEU A 252 -6.29 19.61 -2.94
N GLY A 253 -6.93 18.61 -2.33
CA GLY A 253 -6.30 17.35 -1.90
C GLY A 253 -5.39 17.48 -0.66
N HIS A 254 -5.59 18.51 0.17
CA HIS A 254 -4.80 18.74 1.39
C HIS A 254 -5.29 17.93 2.59
N TRP A 255 -6.57 17.59 2.63
CA TRP A 255 -7.17 16.75 3.67
C TRP A 255 -8.55 16.25 3.21
N HIS A 256 -8.97 15.08 3.70
CA HIS A 256 -10.28 14.52 3.40
C HIS A 256 -11.02 14.04 4.64
N THR A 257 -12.34 14.19 4.63
CA THR A 257 -13.28 13.67 5.65
C THR A 257 -14.08 12.49 5.08
N LYS A 258 -14.79 11.76 5.94
CA LYS A 258 -15.77 10.76 5.50
C LYS A 258 -16.73 11.36 4.46
N GLN A 259 -17.29 12.53 4.77
CA GLN A 259 -18.22 13.23 3.90
C GLN A 259 -17.60 13.63 2.55
N SER A 260 -16.38 14.17 2.54
CA SER A 260 -15.75 14.55 1.27
C SER A 260 -15.41 13.35 0.39
N ILE A 261 -15.02 12.21 0.99
CA ILE A 261 -14.76 10.97 0.23
C ILE A 261 -16.07 10.38 -0.28
N THR A 262 -17.11 10.31 0.55
CA THR A 262 -18.44 9.87 0.11
C THR A 262 -18.98 10.75 -1.02
N ALA A 263 -18.77 12.07 -0.95
CA ALA A 263 -19.17 12.98 -2.02
C ALA A 263 -18.33 12.82 -3.30
N ALA A 264 -17.03 12.52 -3.17
CA ALA A 264 -16.16 12.28 -4.32
C ALA A 264 -16.47 10.96 -5.04
N LEU A 265 -16.85 9.92 -4.28
CA LEU A 265 -17.29 8.64 -4.83
C LEU A 265 -18.72 8.72 -5.37
N GLY A 266 -19.63 9.42 -4.68
CA GLY A 266 -20.98 9.72 -5.16
C GLY A 266 -22.00 8.58 -5.03
N GLY A 267 -21.58 7.30 -5.01
CA GLY A 267 -22.45 6.14 -4.83
C GLY A 267 -22.53 5.66 -3.39
N VAL A 268 -23.75 5.38 -2.91
CA VAL A 268 -24.00 4.76 -1.59
C VAL A 268 -25.15 3.76 -1.69
N VAL A 269 -25.00 2.58 -1.08
CA VAL A 269 -26.06 1.61 -0.87
C VAL A 269 -25.98 1.09 0.56
N ALA A 270 -27.11 1.02 1.25
CA ALA A 270 -27.19 0.61 2.65
C ALA A 270 -27.85 -0.76 2.77
N GLY A 271 -27.24 -1.66 3.53
CA GLY A 271 -27.80 -2.94 3.95
C GLY A 271 -28.16 -2.98 5.43
N PRO A 272 -28.57 -4.16 5.92
CA PRO A 272 -28.87 -4.38 7.33
C PRO A 272 -27.75 -3.95 8.28
N ARG A 273 -26.50 -4.33 7.99
CA ARG A 273 -25.32 -4.07 8.84
C ARG A 273 -24.13 -3.47 8.11
N CYS A 274 -24.09 -3.52 6.79
CA CYS A 274 -23.05 -2.89 5.98
C CYS A 274 -23.59 -1.73 5.15
N ASP A 275 -22.88 -0.60 5.18
CA ASP A 275 -23.05 0.51 4.25
C ASP A 275 -21.91 0.47 3.23
N VAL A 276 -22.23 0.42 1.94
CA VAL A 276 -21.23 0.38 0.86
C VAL A 276 -21.21 1.72 0.13
N VAL A 277 -20.03 2.34 0.09
CA VAL A 277 -19.75 3.59 -0.62
C VAL A 277 -18.84 3.29 -1.80
N PHE A 278 -19.18 3.75 -3.00
CA PHE A 278 -18.56 3.34 -4.26
C PHE A 278 -18.67 4.43 -5.34
N PRO A 279 -17.93 4.36 -6.46
CA PRO A 279 -18.02 5.34 -7.55
C PRO A 279 -19.42 5.39 -8.18
N ASP A 280 -19.96 6.58 -8.44
CA ASP A 280 -21.33 6.78 -8.96
C ASP A 280 -21.55 6.23 -10.37
N ASP A 281 -20.49 5.95 -11.11
CA ASP A 281 -20.47 5.24 -12.39
C ASP A 281 -20.54 3.70 -12.25
N THR A 282 -20.61 3.16 -11.03
CA THR A 282 -20.76 1.72 -10.78
C THR A 282 -22.17 1.24 -11.15
N PRO A 283 -22.32 0.20 -11.97
CA PRO A 283 -23.62 -0.40 -12.30
C PRO A 283 -24.40 -0.85 -11.05
N ARG A 284 -25.73 -0.71 -11.08
CA ARG A 284 -26.60 -0.99 -9.92
C ARG A 284 -26.54 -2.44 -9.45
N ASP A 285 -26.45 -3.37 -10.39
CA ASP A 285 -26.29 -4.80 -10.12
C ASP A 285 -24.96 -5.11 -9.44
N LEU A 286 -23.87 -4.48 -9.88
CA LEU A 286 -22.56 -4.60 -9.23
C LEU A 286 -22.58 -3.97 -7.84
N ALA A 287 -23.19 -2.81 -7.65
CA ALA A 287 -23.34 -2.19 -6.33
C ALA A 287 -24.16 -3.07 -5.36
N ALA A 288 -25.25 -3.69 -5.84
CA ALA A 288 -26.03 -4.65 -5.06
C ALA A 288 -25.21 -5.90 -4.71
N LEU A 289 -24.34 -6.35 -5.61
CA LEU A 289 -23.44 -7.48 -5.37
C LEU A 289 -22.34 -7.13 -4.35
N MET A 290 -21.76 -5.93 -4.40
CA MET A 290 -20.81 -5.44 -3.39
C MET A 290 -21.45 -5.38 -1.99
N LEU A 291 -22.70 -4.93 -1.90
CA LEU A 291 -23.43 -4.93 -0.64
C LEU A 291 -23.66 -6.34 -0.09
N ARG A 292 -24.12 -7.25 -0.95
CA ARG A 292 -24.33 -8.65 -0.59
C ARG A 292 -23.03 -9.28 -0.08
N ASP A 293 -21.94 -9.10 -0.80
CA ASP A 293 -20.62 -9.59 -0.39
C ASP A 293 -20.23 -9.05 0.97
N CYS A 294 -20.40 -7.75 1.22
CA CYS A 294 -20.10 -7.17 2.53
C CYS A 294 -20.89 -7.82 3.67
N GLU A 295 -22.20 -8.04 3.50
CA GLU A 295 -23.04 -8.71 4.49
C GLU A 295 -22.63 -10.17 4.71
N GLU A 296 -22.39 -10.90 3.62
CA GLU A 296 -21.95 -12.31 3.63
C GLU A 296 -20.58 -12.47 4.31
N GLN A 297 -19.60 -11.66 3.92
CA GLN A 297 -18.26 -11.70 4.53
C GLN A 297 -18.29 -11.24 6.00
N LEU A 298 -19.08 -10.22 6.35
CA LEU A 298 -19.23 -9.79 7.75
C LEU A 298 -19.77 -10.93 8.61
N HIS A 299 -20.82 -11.61 8.15
CA HIS A 299 -21.37 -12.77 8.84
C HIS A 299 -20.34 -13.90 8.98
N GLY A 300 -19.64 -14.23 7.90
CA GLY A 300 -18.62 -15.28 7.88
C GLY A 300 -17.45 -15.00 8.83
N VAL A 301 -17.00 -13.75 8.90
CA VAL A 301 -15.95 -13.31 9.82
C VAL A 301 -16.40 -13.39 11.28
N GLU A 302 -17.62 -12.97 11.60
CA GLU A 302 -18.16 -13.07 12.95
C GLU A 302 -18.26 -14.52 13.43
N GLU A 303 -18.70 -15.42 12.55
CA GLU A 303 -18.77 -16.86 12.83
C GLU A 303 -17.36 -17.45 13.04
N SER A 304 -16.40 -17.05 12.20
CA SER A 304 -15.01 -17.52 12.28
C SER A 304 -14.37 -17.08 13.60
N LEU A 305 -14.51 -15.80 13.97
CA LEU A 305 -13.95 -15.26 15.20
C LEU A 305 -14.74 -15.66 16.45
N GLY A 306 -16.00 -16.11 16.30
CA GLY A 306 -16.89 -16.35 17.44
C GLY A 306 -17.28 -15.07 18.18
N ALA A 307 -17.18 -13.91 17.52
CA ALA A 307 -17.41 -12.59 18.10
C ALA A 307 -18.32 -11.75 17.21
N LYS A 308 -19.21 -10.96 17.81
CA LYS A 308 -20.03 -9.99 17.10
C LYS A 308 -19.25 -8.69 16.90
N GLY A 309 -19.21 -8.22 15.65
CA GLY A 309 -18.67 -6.93 15.29
C GLY A 309 -19.60 -5.78 15.69
N PRO A 310 -19.26 -4.53 15.30
CA PRO A 310 -20.10 -3.37 15.58
C PRO A 310 -21.47 -3.49 14.89
N PRO A 311 -22.52 -2.82 15.40
CA PRO A 311 -23.87 -2.88 14.82
C PRO A 311 -23.92 -2.52 13.34
N ARG A 312 -23.08 -1.56 12.90
CA ARG A 312 -22.91 -1.16 11.50
C ARG A 312 -21.44 -1.01 11.13
N VAL A 313 -21.10 -1.36 9.89
CA VAL A 313 -19.80 -1.20 9.25
C VAL A 313 -19.97 -0.40 7.96
N THR A 314 -19.01 0.47 7.61
CA THR A 314 -18.98 1.11 6.29
C THR A 314 -17.80 0.59 5.46
N ALA A 315 -18.06 0.05 4.27
CA ALA A 315 -17.04 -0.35 3.30
C ALA A 315 -16.95 0.66 2.16
N PHE A 316 -15.77 1.24 1.97
CA PHE A 316 -15.47 2.15 0.87
C PHE A 316 -14.76 1.37 -0.25
N PHE A 317 -15.30 1.41 -1.46
CA PHE A 317 -14.69 0.88 -2.66
C PHE A 317 -14.26 2.06 -3.55
N PHE A 318 -12.98 2.16 -3.82
CA PHE A 318 -12.41 3.13 -4.76
C PHE A 318 -12.28 2.48 -6.14
N ARG A 319 -12.43 3.25 -7.23
CA ARG A 319 -12.33 2.73 -8.60
C ARG A 319 -11.02 1.98 -8.81
N ASP A 320 -9.91 2.57 -8.36
CA ASP A 320 -8.55 2.03 -8.50
C ASP A 320 -7.59 2.56 -7.42
N ALA A 321 -6.32 2.13 -7.51
CA ALA A 321 -5.25 2.55 -6.61
C ALA A 321 -4.96 4.05 -6.65
N ALA A 322 -5.14 4.72 -7.79
CA ALA A 322 -4.86 6.14 -7.93
C ALA A 322 -5.93 6.98 -7.22
N GLU A 323 -7.21 6.63 -7.38
CA GLU A 323 -8.32 7.29 -6.69
C GLU A 323 -8.21 7.09 -5.17
N LYS A 324 -7.89 5.87 -4.72
CA LYS A 324 -7.67 5.58 -3.30
C LYS A 324 -6.47 6.35 -2.73
N LYS A 325 -5.35 6.41 -3.45
CA LYS A 325 -4.17 7.19 -3.05
C LYS A 325 -4.51 8.67 -2.91
N LEU A 326 -5.25 9.23 -3.87
CA LEU A 326 -5.65 10.64 -3.88
C LEU A 326 -6.53 10.98 -2.67
N LEU A 327 -7.56 10.16 -2.41
CA LEU A 327 -8.58 10.47 -1.40
C LEU A 327 -8.20 10.02 0.01
N MET A 328 -7.41 8.96 0.14
CA MET A 328 -7.08 8.32 1.41
C MET A 328 -5.59 8.35 1.75
N GLY A 329 -4.69 8.33 0.76
CA GLY A 329 -3.23 8.27 0.96
C GLY A 329 -2.65 6.87 0.94
N ALA A 330 -3.41 5.87 0.51
CA ALA A 330 -2.94 4.50 0.33
C ALA A 330 -3.31 4.02 -1.08
N ALA A 331 -2.34 3.64 -1.88
CA ALA A 331 -2.54 3.12 -3.22
C ALA A 331 -2.89 1.63 -3.15
N ASP A 332 -1.88 0.79 -2.89
CA ASP A 332 -1.98 -0.67 -2.96
C ASP A 332 -2.19 -1.30 -1.58
N THR A 333 -1.97 -0.54 -0.51
CA THR A 333 -2.20 -1.02 0.86
C THR A 333 -3.69 -0.96 1.21
N TYR A 334 -4.32 -2.11 1.50
CA TYR A 334 -5.66 -2.18 2.09
C TYR A 334 -5.63 -1.82 3.58
N ILE A 335 -6.70 -1.15 4.03
CA ILE A 335 -6.73 -0.55 5.36
C ILE A 335 -8.12 -0.75 5.96
N ALA A 336 -8.14 -1.19 7.21
CA ALA A 336 -9.27 -1.08 8.11
C ALA A 336 -8.95 -0.07 9.22
N LYS A 337 -9.97 0.70 9.64
CA LYS A 337 -9.92 1.52 10.86
C LYS A 337 -10.95 0.99 11.85
N PRO A 338 -10.59 0.00 12.70
CA PRO A 338 -11.55 -0.65 13.61
C PRO A 338 -12.29 0.33 14.53
N TRP A 339 -11.61 1.36 15.04
CA TRP A 339 -12.21 2.41 15.87
C TRP A 339 -13.24 3.30 15.16
N ARG A 340 -13.29 3.25 13.83
CA ARG A 340 -14.30 3.92 12.99
C ARG A 340 -15.35 2.97 12.43
N HIS A 341 -15.15 1.66 12.58
CA HIS A 341 -15.94 0.62 11.91
C HIS A 341 -15.94 0.76 10.37
N GLU A 342 -14.78 1.10 9.81
CA GLU A 342 -14.63 1.43 8.39
C GLU A 342 -13.53 0.57 7.72
N VAL A 343 -13.78 0.11 6.50
CA VAL A 343 -12.80 -0.58 5.63
C VAL A 343 -12.65 0.14 4.29
N TYR A 344 -11.46 0.11 3.69
CA TYR A 344 -11.12 0.90 2.51
C TYR A 344 -10.40 0.07 1.44
N LEU A 345 -11.14 -0.23 0.37
CA LEU A 345 -10.85 -1.25 -0.65
C LEU A 345 -10.87 -0.63 -2.05
N GLN A 346 -10.32 -1.32 -3.03
CA GLN A 346 -10.55 -0.97 -4.43
C GLN A 346 -11.70 -1.84 -4.95
N THR A 347 -12.31 -1.47 -6.07
CA THR A 347 -13.27 -2.36 -6.74
C THR A 347 -12.54 -3.63 -7.21
N ALA A 348 -13.18 -4.78 -7.00
CA ALA A 348 -12.68 -6.07 -7.44
C ALA A 348 -13.86 -7.00 -7.77
N PRO A 349 -13.63 -8.10 -8.52
CA PRO A 349 -14.67 -9.10 -8.78
C PRO A 349 -15.23 -9.72 -7.49
N TYR A 350 -16.46 -10.21 -7.56
CA TYR A 350 -17.08 -11.00 -6.49
C TYR A 350 -16.59 -12.47 -6.50
N PRO A 351 -16.37 -13.10 -5.34
CA PRO A 351 -16.26 -12.46 -4.02
C PRO A 351 -15.00 -11.60 -3.95
N HIS A 352 -15.07 -10.48 -3.24
CA HIS A 352 -13.96 -9.54 -3.15
C HIS A 352 -12.80 -10.19 -2.37
N PRO A 353 -11.59 -10.26 -2.96
CA PRO A 353 -10.49 -11.10 -2.46
C PRO A 353 -10.00 -10.72 -1.06
N VAL A 354 -10.08 -9.44 -0.69
CA VAL A 354 -9.54 -8.93 0.60
C VAL A 354 -10.63 -8.43 1.57
N LEU A 355 -11.91 -8.46 1.17
CA LEU A 355 -12.98 -7.81 1.95
C LEU A 355 -13.16 -8.48 3.32
N ALA A 356 -13.13 -9.81 3.35
CA ALA A 356 -13.22 -10.58 4.58
C ALA A 356 -12.04 -10.29 5.54
N HIS A 357 -10.83 -10.13 5.02
CA HIS A 357 -9.64 -9.78 5.80
C HIS A 357 -9.80 -8.42 6.48
N GLU A 358 -10.20 -7.39 5.74
CA GLU A 358 -10.39 -6.05 6.31
C GLU A 358 -11.57 -6.01 7.30
N LEU A 359 -12.65 -6.74 7.02
CA LEU A 359 -13.77 -6.89 7.96
C LEU A 359 -13.34 -7.60 9.24
N ALA A 360 -12.41 -8.55 9.18
CA ALA A 360 -11.87 -9.22 10.36
C ALA A 360 -11.15 -8.26 11.30
N HIS A 361 -10.42 -7.26 10.79
CA HIS A 361 -9.89 -6.20 11.63
C HIS A 361 -10.99 -5.40 12.34
N VAL A 362 -12.08 -5.07 11.65
CA VAL A 362 -13.21 -4.32 12.24
C VAL A 362 -13.94 -5.15 13.29
N VAL A 363 -14.21 -6.42 13.03
CA VAL A 363 -14.84 -7.34 14.00
C VAL A 363 -13.91 -7.57 15.20
N ALA A 364 -12.60 -7.73 14.98
CA ALA A 364 -11.62 -7.83 16.04
C ALA A 364 -11.55 -6.56 16.93
N GLY A 365 -11.97 -5.41 16.39
CA GLY A 365 -12.13 -4.18 17.16
C GLY A 365 -13.12 -4.29 18.33
N ALA A 366 -14.05 -5.25 18.31
CA ALA A 366 -14.98 -5.50 19.41
C ALA A 366 -14.28 -5.98 20.70
N PHE A 367 -13.15 -6.68 20.56
CA PHE A 367 -12.33 -7.15 21.69
C PHE A 367 -10.94 -6.49 21.75
N GLY A 368 -10.62 -5.60 20.80
CA GLY A 368 -9.48 -4.71 20.88
C GLY A 368 -9.66 -3.61 21.94
N VAL A 369 -8.58 -3.25 22.61
CA VAL A 369 -8.54 -2.24 23.68
C VAL A 369 -7.95 -0.91 23.21
N GLY A 370 -8.23 0.16 23.94
CA GLY A 370 -7.70 1.50 23.70
C GLY A 370 -8.26 2.21 22.47
N PRO A 371 -7.65 3.35 22.07
CA PRO A 371 -8.25 4.28 21.11
C PRO A 371 -8.36 3.72 19.69
N PHE A 372 -7.45 2.83 19.29
CA PHE A 372 -7.43 2.23 17.96
C PHE A 372 -8.12 0.86 17.88
N ARG A 373 -8.53 0.28 19.02
CA ARG A 373 -9.20 -1.04 19.06
C ARG A 373 -8.38 -2.15 18.37
N VAL A 374 -7.07 -2.17 18.56
CA VAL A 374 -6.15 -3.17 17.98
C VAL A 374 -5.32 -3.85 19.06
N ALA A 375 -4.81 -5.04 18.77
CA ALA A 375 -3.92 -5.77 19.68
C ALA A 375 -2.59 -5.04 19.89
N GLY A 376 -2.10 -5.01 21.13
CA GLY A 376 -0.82 -4.40 21.45
C GLY A 376 -0.66 -4.04 22.92
N ARG A 377 0.55 -3.61 23.29
CA ARG A 377 0.83 -3.14 24.66
C ARG A 377 0.27 -1.73 24.86
N TYR A 378 0.01 -1.39 26.12
CA TYR A 378 -0.55 -0.08 26.52
C TYR A 378 -1.89 0.24 25.84
N GLY A 379 -2.76 -0.76 25.73
CA GLY A 379 -4.06 -0.60 25.07
C GLY A 379 -3.92 -0.36 23.56
N GLY A 380 -3.02 -1.09 22.89
CA GLY A 380 -2.82 -0.98 21.44
C GLY A 380 -2.01 0.24 20.96
N LEU A 381 -1.54 1.13 21.85
CA LEU A 381 -0.66 2.25 21.47
C LEU A 381 0.70 1.77 20.94
N LEU A 382 1.19 0.65 21.46
CA LEU A 382 2.31 -0.08 20.88
C LEU A 382 1.76 -1.34 20.20
N PRO A 383 1.47 -1.30 18.89
CA PRO A 383 0.74 -2.37 18.21
C PRO A 383 1.53 -3.68 18.15
N ASN A 384 0.81 -4.80 18.17
CA ASN A 384 1.35 -6.12 17.87
C ASN A 384 0.90 -6.54 16.46
N PRO A 385 1.66 -6.21 15.40
CA PRO A 385 1.26 -6.48 14.02
C PRO A 385 1.02 -7.97 13.77
N GLY A 386 1.78 -8.88 14.40
CA GLY A 386 1.54 -10.32 14.27
C GLY A 386 0.17 -10.75 14.78
N LEU A 387 -0.33 -10.18 15.89
CA LEU A 387 -1.69 -10.50 16.37
C LEU A 387 -2.76 -9.81 15.53
N ILE A 388 -2.52 -8.56 15.13
CA ILE A 388 -3.46 -7.78 14.30
C ILE A 388 -3.72 -8.49 12.97
N GLU A 389 -2.64 -8.86 12.27
CA GLU A 389 -2.72 -9.53 10.98
C GLU A 389 -3.05 -11.00 11.11
N GLY A 390 -2.48 -11.70 12.11
CA GLY A 390 -2.74 -13.12 12.32
C GLY A 390 -4.20 -13.45 12.60
N VAL A 391 -4.91 -12.61 13.36
CA VAL A 391 -6.36 -12.78 13.58
C VAL A 391 -7.16 -12.55 12.30
N ALA A 392 -6.77 -11.58 11.46
CA ALA A 392 -7.46 -11.33 10.20
C ALA A 392 -7.24 -12.47 9.20
N VAL A 393 -5.99 -12.93 9.04
CA VAL A 393 -5.65 -14.09 8.19
C VAL A 393 -6.35 -15.35 8.67
N ALA A 394 -6.38 -15.63 9.99
CA ALA A 394 -7.09 -16.80 10.51
C ALA A 394 -8.62 -16.71 10.29
N ALA A 395 -9.20 -15.50 10.37
CA ALA A 395 -10.64 -15.31 10.18
C ALA A 395 -11.07 -15.37 8.70
N ALA A 396 -10.18 -14.93 7.81
CA ALA A 396 -10.38 -14.82 6.37
C ALA A 396 -9.17 -15.38 5.61
N PRO A 397 -8.91 -16.69 5.73
CA PRO A 397 -7.71 -17.28 5.17
C PRO A 397 -7.73 -17.25 3.64
N ASP A 398 -6.61 -16.80 3.05
CA ASP A 398 -6.37 -16.84 1.62
C ASP A 398 -5.81 -18.22 1.26
N HIS A 399 -6.73 -19.12 0.91
CA HIS A 399 -6.42 -20.49 0.63
C HIS A 399 -6.17 -20.72 -0.86
N ASP A 400 -4.90 -20.70 -1.25
CA ASP A 400 -4.46 -21.07 -2.61
C ASP A 400 -4.18 -22.60 -2.67
N VAL A 401 -2.99 -23.01 -3.12
CA VAL A 401 -2.59 -24.42 -3.24
C VAL A 401 -2.43 -25.11 -1.89
N LEU A 402 -2.00 -24.36 -0.86
CA LEU A 402 -1.71 -24.85 0.48
C LEU A 402 -2.40 -23.95 1.51
N SER A 403 -2.83 -24.55 2.62
CA SER A 403 -3.22 -23.82 3.82
C SER A 403 -2.02 -23.10 4.46
N ASP A 404 -2.29 -22.08 5.28
CA ASP A 404 -1.23 -21.37 6.02
C ASP A 404 -0.40 -22.29 6.92
N LEU A 405 -1.02 -23.33 7.48
CA LEU A 405 -0.34 -24.37 8.26
C LEU A 405 0.62 -25.20 7.40
N GLU A 406 0.20 -25.61 6.21
CA GLU A 406 1.06 -26.33 5.26
C GLU A 406 2.19 -25.43 4.76
N TRP A 407 1.93 -24.15 4.49
CA TRP A 407 2.96 -23.18 4.15
C TRP A 407 3.99 -23.01 5.28
N SER A 408 3.52 -22.88 6.52
CA SER A 408 4.38 -22.79 7.70
C SER A 408 5.19 -24.06 7.91
N ARG A 409 4.61 -25.24 7.63
CA ARG A 409 5.34 -26.52 7.63
C ARG A 409 6.47 -26.51 6.60
N VAL A 410 6.23 -26.03 5.39
CA VAL A 410 7.31 -25.95 4.39
C VAL A 410 8.41 -24.97 4.82
N MET A 411 8.06 -23.83 5.41
CA MET A 411 9.06 -22.91 5.96
C MET A 411 9.91 -23.56 7.07
N LEU A 412 9.30 -24.40 7.90
CA LEU A 412 10.00 -25.16 8.94
C LEU A 412 11.03 -26.11 8.32
N ASP A 413 10.63 -26.85 7.29
CA ASP A 413 11.51 -27.79 6.58
C ASP A 413 12.67 -27.10 5.85
N LEU A 414 12.46 -25.87 5.40
CA LEU A 414 13.48 -25.02 4.78
C LEU A 414 14.38 -24.32 5.80
N GLY A 415 14.09 -24.41 7.11
CA GLY A 415 14.83 -23.72 8.17
C GLY A 415 14.63 -22.20 8.19
N ILE A 416 13.55 -21.70 7.56
CA ILE A 416 13.26 -20.27 7.43
C ILE A 416 12.02 -19.83 8.24
N LEU A 417 11.42 -20.73 9.01
CA LEU A 417 10.26 -20.41 9.86
C LEU A 417 10.67 -19.48 11.01
N PRO A 418 10.20 -18.22 11.05
CA PRO A 418 10.50 -17.30 12.14
C PRO A 418 9.92 -17.81 13.46
N ARG A 419 10.51 -17.38 14.58
CA ARG A 419 10.01 -17.70 15.92
C ARG A 419 8.75 -16.91 16.24
N LEU A 420 7.80 -17.52 16.97
CA LEU A 420 6.53 -16.87 17.32
C LEU A 420 6.72 -15.57 18.13
N ASP A 421 7.72 -15.48 19.01
CA ASP A 421 7.99 -14.25 19.77
C ASP A 421 8.48 -13.09 18.90
N VAL A 422 9.12 -13.38 17.77
CA VAL A 422 9.49 -12.37 16.75
C VAL A 422 8.26 -11.96 15.95
N VAL A 423 7.46 -12.93 15.50
CA VAL A 423 6.24 -12.69 14.70
C VAL A 423 5.21 -11.88 15.50
N PHE A 424 4.95 -12.24 16.76
CA PHE A 424 4.02 -11.52 17.64
C PHE A 424 4.68 -10.34 18.37
N SER A 425 5.49 -9.56 17.63
CA SER A 425 6.15 -8.34 18.08
C SER A 425 6.37 -7.38 16.90
N LEU A 426 7.07 -6.26 17.12
CA LEU A 426 7.51 -5.38 16.01
C LEU A 426 8.52 -6.06 15.06
N GLY A 427 9.11 -7.19 15.46
CA GLY A 427 9.97 -8.02 14.60
C GLY A 427 9.26 -8.52 13.34
N PHE A 428 7.93 -8.61 13.35
CA PHE A 428 7.07 -8.89 12.20
C PHE A 428 7.43 -8.05 10.95
N LEU A 429 7.75 -6.78 11.16
CA LEU A 429 8.06 -5.80 10.10
C LEU A 429 9.46 -6.02 9.49
N GLY A 430 10.33 -6.76 10.18
CA GLY A 430 11.68 -7.08 9.71
C GLY A 430 11.74 -8.28 8.76
N GLU A 431 10.67 -9.07 8.70
CA GLU A 431 10.49 -10.23 7.83
C GLU A 431 9.74 -9.85 6.55
N SER A 432 9.81 -10.70 5.50
CA SER A 432 9.00 -10.47 4.29
C SER A 432 7.51 -10.64 4.61
N SER A 433 6.63 -9.77 4.09
CA SER A 433 5.18 -9.82 4.34
C SER A 433 4.59 -11.23 4.12
N ALA A 434 4.95 -11.89 3.03
CA ALA A 434 4.48 -13.25 2.73
C ALA A 434 4.86 -14.30 3.80
N LYS A 435 5.94 -14.11 4.57
CA LYS A 435 6.29 -15.01 5.68
C LYS A 435 5.49 -14.67 6.93
N SER A 436 5.54 -13.41 7.35
CA SER A 436 4.99 -13.00 8.65
C SER A 436 3.48 -13.19 8.72
N TYR A 437 2.76 -12.84 7.65
CA TYR A 437 1.30 -12.98 7.59
C TYR A 437 0.88 -14.45 7.64
N THR A 438 1.48 -15.31 6.81
CA THR A 438 1.20 -16.74 6.77
C THR A 438 1.49 -17.42 8.11
N VAL A 439 2.63 -17.15 8.73
CA VAL A 439 2.98 -17.76 10.03
C VAL A 439 2.08 -17.25 11.16
N ALA A 440 1.76 -15.95 11.16
CA ALA A 440 0.86 -15.37 12.14
C ALA A 440 -0.56 -15.96 12.03
N GLY A 441 -1.10 -16.06 10.81
CA GLY A 441 -2.39 -16.68 10.53
C GLY A 441 -2.43 -18.15 10.95
N ALA A 442 -1.43 -18.92 10.54
CA ALA A 442 -1.30 -20.33 10.90
C ALA A 442 -1.23 -20.55 12.42
N ALA A 443 -0.44 -19.73 13.14
CA ALA A 443 -0.28 -19.85 14.57
C ALA A 443 -1.55 -19.43 15.33
N VAL A 444 -2.23 -18.36 14.88
CA VAL A 444 -3.51 -17.95 15.47
C VAL A 444 -4.60 -19.00 15.23
N GLN A 445 -4.68 -19.56 14.02
CA GLN A 445 -5.59 -20.66 13.70
C GLN A 445 -5.32 -21.88 14.59
N TRP A 446 -4.06 -22.31 14.70
CA TRP A 446 -3.66 -23.42 15.56
C TRP A 446 -4.00 -23.17 17.04
N LEU A 447 -3.79 -21.96 17.55
CA LEU A 447 -4.17 -21.59 18.91
C LEU A 447 -5.69 -21.64 19.10
N ALA A 448 -6.45 -21.13 18.14
CA ALA A 448 -7.92 -21.17 18.18
C ALA A 448 -8.43 -22.63 18.20
N ASP A 449 -7.88 -23.50 17.36
CA ASP A 449 -8.31 -24.89 17.23
C ASP A 449 -7.90 -25.75 18.43
N THR A 450 -6.68 -25.55 18.97
CA THR A 450 -6.15 -26.42 20.04
C THR A 450 -6.40 -25.88 21.45
N ARG A 451 -6.58 -24.57 21.62
CA ARG A 451 -6.71 -23.92 22.93
C ARG A 451 -8.05 -23.19 23.11
N GLY A 452 -8.80 -22.97 22.04
CA GLY A 452 -10.10 -22.32 22.04
C GLY A 452 -10.04 -20.84 21.61
N ARG A 453 -11.08 -20.41 20.88
CA ARG A 453 -11.19 -19.06 20.30
C ARG A 453 -11.26 -17.96 21.37
N ASP A 454 -11.97 -18.19 22.47
CA ASP A 454 -12.10 -17.22 23.57
C ASP A 454 -10.74 -16.79 24.14
N LYS A 455 -9.77 -17.72 24.13
CA LYS A 455 -8.39 -17.44 24.56
C LYS A 455 -7.64 -16.57 23.56
N VAL A 456 -7.81 -16.81 22.26
CA VAL A 456 -7.25 -15.94 21.21
C VAL A 456 -7.84 -14.54 21.30
N VAL A 457 -9.14 -14.43 21.55
CA VAL A 457 -9.83 -13.15 21.79
C VAL A 457 -9.23 -12.42 23.00
N ALA A 458 -9.03 -13.11 24.12
CA ALA A 458 -8.39 -12.53 25.32
C ALA A 458 -6.94 -12.08 25.06
N LEU A 459 -6.17 -12.88 24.32
CA LEU A 459 -4.80 -12.55 23.89
C LEU A 459 -4.79 -11.26 23.05
N TYR A 460 -5.69 -11.15 22.07
CA TYR A 460 -5.82 -9.95 21.24
C TYR A 460 -6.22 -8.73 22.08
N GLY A 461 -7.07 -8.92 23.09
CA GLY A 461 -7.45 -7.89 24.07
C GLY A 461 -6.31 -7.43 24.99
N GLY A 462 -5.10 -8.01 24.87
CA GLY A 462 -3.90 -7.58 25.57
C GLY A 462 -3.50 -8.45 26.75
N ALA A 463 -4.18 -9.57 27.00
CA ALA A 463 -3.76 -10.53 28.01
C ALA A 463 -2.43 -11.19 27.64
N ALA A 464 -1.60 -11.50 28.64
CA ALA A 464 -0.33 -12.19 28.42
C ALA A 464 -0.55 -13.67 28.04
N PRO A 465 0.29 -14.25 27.16
CA PRO A 465 0.21 -15.67 26.80
C PRO A 465 0.23 -16.59 28.03
N GLU A 466 1.03 -16.26 29.04
CA GLU A 466 1.15 -17.03 30.28
C GLU A 466 -0.17 -17.05 31.06
N ALA A 467 -0.90 -15.92 31.07
CA ALA A 467 -2.19 -15.82 31.76
C ALA A 467 -3.30 -16.57 31.01
N VAL A 468 -3.26 -16.59 29.68
CA VAL A 468 -4.33 -17.14 28.85
C VAL A 468 -4.11 -18.64 28.58
N PHE A 469 -2.89 -19.02 28.21
CA PHE A 469 -2.54 -20.38 27.78
C PHE A 469 -1.77 -21.17 28.84
N GLY A 470 -1.31 -20.52 29.93
CA GLY A 470 -0.42 -21.15 30.91
C GLY A 470 0.98 -21.41 30.35
N ALA A 471 1.36 -20.76 29.25
CA ALA A 471 2.59 -21.02 28.52
C ALA A 471 3.19 -19.74 27.95
N SER A 472 4.51 -19.66 27.93
CA SER A 472 5.24 -18.57 27.29
C SER A 472 5.22 -18.69 25.76
N TRP A 473 5.55 -17.60 25.05
CA TRP A 473 5.72 -17.66 23.59
C TRP A 473 6.75 -18.71 23.14
N ALA A 474 7.81 -18.93 23.91
CA ALA A 474 8.82 -19.95 23.59
C ALA A 474 8.23 -21.36 23.65
N THR A 475 7.47 -21.66 24.71
CA THR A 475 6.79 -22.96 24.88
C THR A 475 5.72 -23.16 23.80
N LEU A 476 5.01 -22.09 23.41
CA LEU A 476 4.03 -22.13 22.32
C LEU A 476 4.71 -22.34 20.96
N ASP A 477 5.87 -21.73 20.72
CA ASP A 477 6.67 -21.92 19.49
C ASP A 477 7.12 -23.38 19.34
N GLU A 478 7.62 -24.01 20.41
CA GLU A 478 7.99 -25.43 20.42
C GLU A 478 6.81 -26.34 20.10
N ALA A 479 5.67 -26.11 20.76
CA ALA A 479 4.45 -26.88 20.52
C ALA A 479 3.90 -26.68 19.09
N PHE A 480 3.96 -25.46 18.56
CA PHE A 480 3.55 -25.14 17.20
C PHE A 480 4.45 -25.85 16.19
N ARG A 481 5.79 -25.81 16.36
CA ARG A 481 6.73 -26.54 15.49
C ARG A 481 6.50 -28.04 15.52
N ALA A 482 6.22 -28.62 16.70
CA ALA A 482 5.88 -30.03 16.83
C ALA A 482 4.57 -30.37 16.08
N HIS A 483 3.55 -29.51 16.18
CA HIS A 483 2.33 -29.67 15.40
C HIS A 483 2.59 -29.61 13.89
N LEU A 484 3.37 -28.62 13.43
CA LEU A 484 3.75 -28.54 12.01
C LEU A 484 4.45 -29.81 11.54
N MET A 485 5.36 -30.39 12.33
CA MET A 485 6.04 -31.64 11.99
C MET A 485 5.10 -32.83 11.76
N SER A 486 3.91 -32.81 12.37
CA SER A 486 2.88 -33.83 12.15
C SER A 486 2.15 -33.69 10.81
N LEU A 487 2.25 -32.54 10.15
CA LEU A 487 1.62 -32.28 8.85
C LEU A 487 2.45 -32.87 7.71
N SER A 488 1.79 -33.63 6.82
CA SER A 488 2.39 -34.15 5.60
C SER A 488 2.31 -33.12 4.48
N VAL A 489 3.44 -32.74 3.90
CA VAL A 489 3.50 -31.83 2.74
C VAL A 489 4.29 -32.47 1.59
N GLY A 490 3.73 -32.44 0.38
CA GLY A 490 4.32 -33.05 -0.81
C GLY A 490 5.67 -32.45 -1.22
N ALA A 491 6.51 -33.23 -1.92
CA ALA A 491 7.85 -32.82 -2.33
C ALA A 491 7.86 -31.59 -3.27
N SER A 492 6.84 -31.45 -4.12
CA SER A 492 6.68 -30.31 -5.03
C SER A 492 6.46 -28.98 -4.28
N ALA A 493 5.71 -28.99 -3.18
CA ALA A 493 5.45 -27.83 -2.31
C ALA A 493 6.73 -27.23 -1.72
N ARG A 494 7.71 -28.07 -1.37
CA ARG A 494 9.01 -27.62 -0.85
C ARG A 494 9.81 -26.80 -1.85
N ALA A 495 9.86 -27.24 -3.10
CA ALA A 495 10.61 -26.55 -4.15
C ALA A 495 9.99 -25.19 -4.53
N TYR A 496 8.66 -25.09 -4.53
CA TYR A 496 7.94 -23.85 -4.81
C TYR A 496 8.08 -22.82 -3.67
N ALA A 497 7.97 -23.26 -2.41
CA ALA A 497 8.15 -22.36 -1.26
C ALA A 497 9.54 -21.72 -1.20
N LYS A 498 10.60 -22.46 -1.55
CA LYS A 498 11.96 -21.91 -1.63
C LYS A 498 12.01 -20.71 -2.58
N ALA A 499 11.30 -20.76 -3.70
CA ALA A 499 11.25 -19.65 -4.66
C ALA A 499 10.35 -18.48 -4.19
N ARG A 500 9.28 -18.75 -3.44
CA ARG A 500 8.37 -17.72 -2.89
C ARG A 500 9.03 -16.87 -1.79
N PHE A 501 9.87 -17.49 -0.96
CA PHE A 501 10.35 -16.91 0.29
C PHE A 501 11.80 -16.35 0.26
N ASP A 502 12.45 -16.36 -0.90
CA ASP A 502 13.84 -15.88 -1.10
C ASP A 502 13.93 -14.35 -1.38
N ARG A 503 12.81 -13.61 -1.31
CA ARG A 503 12.82 -12.16 -1.56
C ARG A 503 13.28 -11.38 -0.31
N PRO A 504 14.27 -10.47 -0.42
CA PRO A 504 14.68 -9.61 0.68
C PRO A 504 13.58 -8.58 1.01
N ALA A 505 13.47 -8.23 2.30
CA ALA A 505 12.54 -7.20 2.77
C ALA A 505 12.85 -5.81 2.16
N VAL A 506 11.81 -4.99 1.98
CA VAL A 506 11.90 -3.63 1.39
C VAL A 506 12.96 -2.77 2.09
N PHE A 507 13.07 -2.87 3.43
CA PHE A 507 14.02 -2.12 4.26
C PHE A 507 15.51 -2.44 3.99
N ARG A 508 15.82 -3.46 3.19
CA ARG A 508 17.19 -3.84 2.81
C ARG A 508 17.55 -3.42 1.38
N ARG A 509 16.61 -2.84 0.61
CA ARG A 509 16.83 -2.41 -0.79
C ARG A 509 17.47 -1.02 -0.85
N ARG A 510 18.33 -0.78 -1.84
CA ARG A 510 18.93 0.53 -2.12
C ARG A 510 18.09 1.26 -3.19
N CYS A 511 17.73 2.53 -2.94
CA CYS A 511 16.90 3.35 -3.83
C CYS A 511 15.56 2.71 -4.30
N PRO A 512 14.76 2.07 -3.42
CA PRO A 512 13.56 1.35 -3.86
C PRO A 512 12.57 2.25 -4.61
N HIS A 513 12.35 3.48 -4.15
CA HIS A 513 11.38 4.41 -4.73
C HIS A 513 11.71 4.85 -6.17
N GLU A 514 12.98 5.14 -6.48
CA GLU A 514 13.39 5.56 -7.84
C GLU A 514 13.33 4.39 -8.82
N ILE A 515 13.86 3.23 -8.45
CA ILE A 515 13.90 2.04 -9.31
C ILE A 515 12.47 1.53 -9.56
N ASP A 516 11.66 1.40 -8.51
CA ASP A 516 10.27 0.94 -8.63
C ASP A 516 9.44 1.93 -9.44
N GLY A 517 9.65 3.24 -9.25
CA GLY A 517 8.99 4.28 -10.05
C GLY A 517 9.33 4.19 -11.54
N LEU A 518 10.61 4.01 -11.87
CA LEU A 518 11.08 3.82 -13.26
C LEU A 518 10.49 2.56 -13.89
N VAL A 519 10.53 1.43 -13.18
CA VAL A 519 9.99 0.15 -13.67
C VAL A 519 8.48 0.25 -13.83
N HIS A 520 7.76 0.86 -12.89
CA HIS A 520 6.32 1.04 -12.95
C HIS A 520 5.90 1.88 -14.15
N GLU A 521 6.54 3.04 -14.36
CA GLU A 521 6.26 3.88 -15.53
C GLU A 521 6.68 3.20 -16.84
N ALA A 522 7.74 2.39 -16.84
CA ALA A 522 8.15 1.60 -18.00
C ALA A 522 7.10 0.55 -18.38
N VAL A 523 6.53 -0.15 -17.39
CA VAL A 523 5.41 -1.08 -17.58
C VAL A 523 4.21 -0.35 -18.17
N ARG A 524 3.80 0.78 -17.60
CA ARG A 524 2.70 1.60 -18.14
C ARG A 524 2.96 2.04 -19.58
N CYS A 525 4.18 2.48 -19.89
CA CYS A 525 4.54 2.89 -21.25
C CYS A 525 4.49 1.69 -22.21
N ARG A 526 5.00 0.52 -21.81
CA ARG A 526 4.95 -0.72 -22.61
C ARG A 526 3.51 -1.12 -22.90
N ASP A 527 2.65 -1.11 -21.88
CA ASP A 527 1.26 -1.53 -22.00
C ASP A 527 0.43 -0.53 -22.82
N ALA A 528 0.83 0.76 -22.81
CA ALA A 528 0.32 1.79 -23.71
C ALA A 528 1.01 1.82 -25.09
N LEU A 529 1.79 0.78 -25.44
CA LEU A 529 2.52 0.63 -26.71
C LEU A 529 3.56 1.73 -27.02
N ARG A 530 3.99 2.49 -26.00
CA ARG A 530 5.08 3.50 -26.08
C ARG A 530 6.43 2.85 -25.85
N PHE A 531 6.81 1.93 -26.74
CA PHE A 531 7.95 1.03 -26.54
C PHE A 531 9.30 1.76 -26.36
N ASP A 532 9.55 2.83 -27.12
CA ASP A 532 10.82 3.57 -27.00
C ASP A 532 10.98 4.24 -25.62
N LYS A 533 9.88 4.79 -25.08
CA LYS A 533 9.87 5.36 -23.72
C LYS A 533 10.07 4.26 -22.67
N ALA A 534 9.42 3.10 -22.84
CA ALA A 534 9.58 1.97 -21.93
C ALA A 534 11.04 1.47 -21.89
N GLU A 535 11.68 1.27 -23.06
CA GLU A 535 13.09 0.88 -23.16
C GLU A 535 14.03 1.89 -22.50
N ALA A 536 13.81 3.19 -22.71
CA ALA A 536 14.60 4.24 -22.07
C ALA A 536 14.48 4.21 -20.54
N LEU A 537 13.28 3.95 -20.00
CA LEU A 537 13.04 3.87 -18.56
C LEU A 537 13.64 2.60 -17.94
N TYR A 538 13.49 1.45 -18.58
CA TYR A 538 14.19 0.23 -18.13
C TYR A 538 15.71 0.39 -18.18
N GLY A 539 16.25 1.06 -19.21
CA GLY A 539 17.68 1.39 -19.30
C GLY A 539 18.15 2.26 -18.13
N GLN A 540 17.36 3.26 -17.74
CA GLN A 540 17.65 4.07 -16.55
C GLN A 540 17.66 3.23 -15.27
N ALA A 541 16.67 2.34 -15.08
CA ALA A 541 16.60 1.45 -13.92
C ALA A 541 17.83 0.53 -13.84
N LEU A 542 18.25 -0.07 -14.97
CA LEU A 542 19.45 -0.91 -15.05
C LEU A 542 20.74 -0.12 -14.84
N GLY A 543 20.76 1.17 -15.23
CA GLY A 543 21.86 2.09 -14.91
C GLY A 543 21.99 2.37 -13.41
N ARG A 544 20.93 2.22 -12.62
CA ARG A 544 20.95 2.34 -11.15
C ARG A 544 21.28 1.00 -10.47
N HIS A 545 20.70 -0.09 -10.98
CA HIS A 545 20.93 -1.43 -10.48
C HIS A 545 21.01 -2.42 -11.64
N ALA A 546 22.23 -2.81 -12.01
CA ALA A 546 22.49 -3.63 -13.19
C ALA A 546 21.78 -5.00 -13.17
N ARG A 547 21.53 -5.55 -11.98
CA ARG A 547 20.82 -6.84 -11.77
C ARG A 547 19.38 -6.65 -11.32
N GLU A 548 18.69 -5.64 -11.86
CA GLU A 548 17.27 -5.45 -11.61
C GLU A 548 16.42 -6.38 -12.49
N MET A 549 16.04 -7.54 -11.95
CA MET A 549 15.34 -8.59 -12.68
C MET A 549 14.03 -8.14 -13.37
N PRO A 550 13.14 -7.35 -12.72
CA PRO A 550 11.97 -6.78 -13.37
C PRO A 550 12.30 -5.93 -14.60
N ALA A 551 13.38 -5.14 -14.55
CA ALA A 551 13.78 -4.29 -15.67
C ALA A 551 14.40 -5.11 -16.82
N LEU A 552 15.21 -6.12 -16.52
CA LEU A 552 15.77 -7.04 -17.52
C LEU A 552 14.66 -7.79 -18.27
N LEU A 553 13.72 -8.40 -17.53
CA LEU A 553 12.57 -9.08 -18.11
C LEU A 553 11.68 -8.10 -18.87
N GLY A 554 11.46 -6.89 -18.33
CA GLY A 554 10.68 -5.83 -18.95
C GLY A 554 11.18 -5.43 -20.33
N ARG A 555 12.50 -5.33 -20.55
CA ARG A 555 13.08 -5.08 -21.89
C ARG A 555 12.82 -6.23 -22.86
N ALA A 556 13.00 -7.46 -22.39
CA ALA A 556 12.77 -8.65 -23.20
C ALA A 556 11.30 -8.76 -23.68
N VAL A 557 10.35 -8.52 -22.77
CA VAL A 557 8.92 -8.49 -23.08
C VAL A 557 8.55 -7.30 -23.96
N THR A 558 9.23 -6.15 -23.81
CA THR A 558 9.02 -4.98 -24.67
C THR A 558 9.44 -5.26 -26.11
N ALA A 559 10.59 -5.90 -26.32
CA ALA A 559 11.02 -6.36 -27.64
C ALA A 559 10.01 -7.35 -28.25
N LEU A 560 9.55 -8.33 -27.45
CA LEU A 560 8.55 -9.31 -27.90
C LEU A 560 7.25 -8.64 -28.36
N LYS A 561 6.68 -7.75 -27.54
CA LYS A 561 5.45 -7.02 -27.87
C LYS A 561 5.60 -6.07 -29.06
N ARG A 562 6.81 -5.53 -29.29
CA ARG A 562 7.13 -4.72 -30.47
C ARG A 562 7.19 -5.55 -31.76
N GLY A 563 7.38 -6.87 -31.66
CA GLY A 563 7.66 -7.74 -32.79
C GLY A 563 9.15 -7.86 -33.13
N ASP A 564 10.05 -7.38 -32.27
CA ASP A 564 11.50 -7.55 -32.40
C ASP A 564 11.91 -8.91 -31.80
N PHE A 565 11.55 -9.97 -32.54
CA PHE A 565 11.65 -11.36 -32.11
C PHE A 565 13.08 -11.85 -31.91
N GLU A 566 14.02 -11.37 -32.73
CA GLU A 566 15.44 -11.72 -32.60
C GLU A 566 16.01 -11.20 -31.27
N ARG A 567 15.77 -9.92 -30.97
CA ARG A 567 16.20 -9.30 -29.72
C ARG A 567 15.48 -9.89 -28.52
N ALA A 568 14.17 -10.11 -28.62
CA ALA A 568 13.38 -10.75 -27.57
C ALA A 568 13.94 -12.13 -27.24
N GLY A 569 14.16 -12.98 -28.23
CA GLY A 569 14.70 -14.33 -28.06
C GLY A 569 16.08 -14.32 -27.41
N THR A 570 16.95 -13.39 -27.79
CA THR A 570 18.29 -13.24 -27.18
C THR A 570 18.20 -12.89 -25.70
N LEU A 571 17.40 -11.88 -25.35
CA LEU A 571 17.24 -11.42 -23.96
C LEU A 571 16.55 -12.46 -23.08
N LEU A 572 15.51 -13.14 -23.61
CA LEU A 572 14.77 -14.15 -22.87
C LEU A 572 15.59 -15.41 -22.62
N ARG A 573 16.36 -15.90 -23.61
CA ARG A 573 17.27 -17.04 -23.41
C ARG A 573 18.33 -16.75 -22.36
N ALA A 574 18.96 -15.57 -22.43
CA ALA A 574 19.93 -15.15 -21.43
C ALA A 574 19.35 -15.14 -20.00
N LEU A 575 18.08 -14.73 -19.83
CA LEU A 575 17.40 -14.77 -18.53
C LEU A 575 17.00 -16.17 -18.10
N ALA A 576 16.53 -17.01 -19.02
CA ALA A 576 16.12 -18.38 -18.72
C ALA A 576 17.30 -19.26 -18.28
N GLU A 577 18.49 -19.01 -18.86
CA GLU A 577 19.73 -19.76 -18.61
C GLU A 577 20.58 -19.19 -17.44
N ASP A 578 20.26 -17.99 -16.93
CA ASP A 578 21.00 -17.38 -15.82
C ASP A 578 20.76 -18.13 -14.50
N GLU A 579 21.71 -18.97 -14.06
CA GLU A 579 21.64 -19.68 -12.79
C GLU A 579 21.60 -18.74 -11.56
N GLY A 580 22.08 -17.50 -11.71
CA GLY A 580 22.00 -16.47 -10.69
C GLY A 580 20.65 -15.75 -10.62
N ALA A 581 19.78 -15.93 -11.61
CA ALA A 581 18.44 -15.36 -11.61
C ALA A 581 17.47 -16.21 -10.76
N PRO A 582 16.51 -15.59 -10.04
CA PRO A 582 15.48 -16.32 -9.33
C PRO A 582 14.71 -17.25 -10.27
N ARG A 583 14.42 -18.48 -9.83
CA ARG A 583 13.70 -19.46 -10.64
C ARG A 583 12.40 -18.92 -11.24
N THR A 584 11.67 -18.09 -10.50
CA THR A 584 10.44 -17.43 -11.00
C THR A 584 10.70 -16.55 -12.21
N THR A 585 11.84 -15.84 -12.24
CA THR A 585 12.23 -15.00 -13.38
C THR A 585 12.59 -15.87 -14.58
N ARG A 586 13.31 -16.96 -14.36
CA ARG A 586 13.68 -17.91 -15.43
C ARG A 586 12.48 -18.61 -16.02
N ASP A 587 11.57 -19.12 -15.19
CA ASP A 587 10.32 -19.75 -15.64
C ASP A 587 9.43 -18.73 -16.39
N LYS A 588 9.42 -17.46 -15.96
CA LYS A 588 8.70 -16.40 -16.69
C LYS A 588 9.37 -16.05 -18.03
N ALA A 589 10.70 -16.07 -18.10
CA ALA A 589 11.41 -15.89 -19.36
C ALA A 589 11.15 -17.06 -20.34
N ASP A 590 11.13 -18.31 -19.84
CA ASP A 590 10.79 -19.51 -20.62
C ASP A 590 9.33 -19.50 -21.10
N GLU A 591 8.40 -18.98 -20.31
CA GLU A 591 7.02 -18.72 -20.75
C GLU A 591 6.99 -17.78 -21.96
N PHE A 592 7.70 -16.65 -21.90
CA PHE A 592 7.75 -15.71 -23.02
C PHE A 592 8.53 -16.25 -24.23
N LEU A 593 9.44 -17.23 -24.06
CA LEU A 593 10.01 -17.98 -25.18
C LEU A 593 8.96 -18.87 -25.85
N GLY A 594 8.02 -19.43 -25.09
CA GLY A 594 6.84 -20.09 -25.64
C GLY A 594 5.96 -19.12 -26.44
N ASP A 595 5.75 -17.90 -25.92
CA ASP A 595 4.99 -16.86 -26.62
C ASP A 595 5.68 -16.47 -27.94
N LEU A 596 7.01 -16.38 -27.93
CA LEU A 596 7.84 -16.16 -29.12
C LEU A 596 7.73 -17.33 -30.13
N ASP A 597 7.88 -18.58 -29.67
CA ASP A 597 7.73 -19.77 -30.51
C ASP A 597 6.36 -19.79 -31.19
N PHE A 598 5.30 -19.38 -30.49
CA PHE A 598 3.96 -19.28 -31.04
C PHE A 598 3.89 -18.26 -32.18
N HIS A 599 4.45 -17.05 -32.00
CA HIS A 599 4.45 -16.01 -33.02
C HIS A 599 5.30 -16.36 -34.26
N GLU A 600 6.35 -17.15 -34.09
CA GLU A 600 7.19 -17.63 -35.20
C GLU A 600 6.63 -18.91 -35.86
N GLY A 601 5.42 -19.34 -35.49
CA GLY A 601 4.73 -20.49 -36.08
C GLY A 601 5.22 -21.85 -35.58
N ARG A 602 6.09 -21.88 -34.57
CA ARG A 602 6.60 -23.10 -33.91
C ARG A 602 5.65 -23.58 -32.81
N PHE A 603 4.41 -23.84 -33.18
CA PHE A 603 3.33 -24.16 -32.24
C PHE A 603 3.61 -25.36 -31.32
N SER A 604 4.20 -26.44 -31.85
CA SER A 604 4.57 -27.61 -31.04
C SER A 604 5.59 -27.25 -29.96
N SER A 605 6.62 -26.48 -30.32
CA SER A 605 7.64 -26.04 -29.38
C SER A 605 7.08 -25.09 -28.32
N ALA A 606 6.19 -24.17 -28.71
CA ALA A 606 5.49 -23.31 -27.76
C ALA A 606 4.71 -24.14 -26.73
N SER A 607 3.94 -25.11 -27.21
CA SER A 607 3.13 -26.01 -26.40
C SER A 607 3.97 -26.87 -25.44
N GLU A 608 5.07 -27.44 -25.92
CA GLU A 608 6.02 -28.21 -25.10
C GLU A 608 6.62 -27.36 -23.98
N ARG A 609 7.03 -26.11 -24.26
CA ARG A 609 7.52 -25.19 -23.23
C ARG A 609 6.47 -24.90 -22.18
N TYR A 610 5.25 -24.53 -22.59
CA TYR A 610 4.18 -24.25 -21.65
C TYR A 610 3.87 -25.45 -20.75
N ARG A 611 3.82 -26.67 -21.30
CA ARG A 611 3.64 -27.90 -20.52
C ARG A 611 4.78 -28.17 -19.56
N ALA A 612 6.01 -28.00 -20.01
CA ALA A 612 7.19 -28.21 -19.17
C ALA A 612 7.18 -27.27 -17.95
N ILE A 613 6.73 -26.02 -18.13
CA ILE A 613 6.57 -25.06 -17.02
C ILE A 613 5.35 -25.44 -16.15
N ALA A 614 4.20 -25.74 -16.77
CA ALA A 614 2.97 -26.10 -16.05
C ALA A 614 3.15 -27.33 -15.13
N ALA A 615 3.96 -28.31 -15.55
CA ALA A 615 4.26 -29.52 -14.79
C ALA A 615 5.08 -29.28 -13.52
N ARG A 616 5.81 -28.15 -13.44
CA ARG A 616 6.69 -27.81 -12.31
C ARG A 616 6.22 -26.61 -11.49
N VAL A 617 5.28 -25.82 -12.01
CA VAL A 617 4.61 -24.73 -11.29
C VAL A 617 3.53 -25.32 -10.39
N LEU A 618 3.48 -24.87 -9.13
CA LEU A 618 2.42 -25.28 -8.21
C LEU A 618 1.23 -24.34 -8.20
N ASP A 619 1.48 -23.04 -8.30
CA ASP A 619 0.46 -22.00 -8.42
C ASP A 619 -0.60 -22.40 -9.44
N GLU A 620 -1.83 -22.62 -8.97
CA GLU A 620 -2.91 -23.16 -9.80
C GLU A 620 -3.29 -22.17 -10.91
N ASP A 621 -3.18 -20.87 -10.65
CA ASP A 621 -3.54 -19.83 -11.61
C ASP A 621 -2.53 -19.73 -12.75
N VAL A 622 -1.23 -19.67 -12.41
CA VAL A 622 -0.14 -19.66 -13.40
C VAL A 622 -0.12 -20.98 -14.16
N GLY A 623 -0.19 -22.12 -13.46
CA GLY A 623 -0.19 -23.45 -14.05
C GLY A 623 -1.35 -23.65 -15.02
N ARG A 624 -2.57 -23.25 -14.64
CA ARG A 624 -3.75 -23.30 -15.52
C ARG A 624 -3.60 -22.40 -16.74
N THR A 625 -3.02 -21.21 -16.58
CA THR A 625 -2.79 -20.29 -17.72
C THR A 625 -1.84 -20.93 -18.73
N LEU A 626 -0.77 -21.58 -18.27
CA LEU A 626 0.16 -22.32 -19.12
C LEU A 626 -0.50 -23.54 -19.78
N GLU A 627 -1.33 -24.29 -19.06
CA GLU A 627 -2.11 -25.39 -19.64
C GLU A 627 -3.07 -24.90 -20.73
N VAL A 628 -3.75 -23.78 -20.52
CA VAL A 628 -4.60 -23.14 -21.53
C VAL A 628 -3.75 -22.73 -22.74
N LYS A 629 -2.59 -22.10 -22.53
CA LYS A 629 -1.67 -21.75 -23.63
C LYS A 629 -1.23 -22.98 -24.43
N ALA A 630 -0.86 -24.08 -23.76
CA ALA A 630 -0.46 -25.33 -24.42
C ALA A 630 -1.60 -25.95 -25.25
N LEU A 631 -2.79 -26.07 -24.65
CA LEU A 631 -3.95 -26.68 -25.31
C LEU A 631 -4.38 -25.89 -26.55
N LEU A 632 -4.45 -24.56 -26.45
CA LEU A 632 -4.85 -23.72 -27.58
C LEU A 632 -3.75 -23.57 -28.65
N ALA A 633 -2.47 -23.75 -28.29
CA ALA A 633 -1.38 -23.77 -29.26
C ALA A 633 -1.43 -25.04 -30.13
N ASP A 634 -1.80 -26.18 -29.55
CA ASP A 634 -1.90 -27.45 -30.26
C ASP A 634 -3.07 -27.48 -31.25
N ASP A 635 -4.25 -26.94 -30.87
CA ASP A 635 -5.43 -26.92 -31.74
C ASP A 635 -5.35 -25.80 -32.80
N PRO A 636 -5.22 -26.13 -34.11
CA PRO A 636 -5.17 -25.15 -35.18
C PRO A 636 -6.38 -24.20 -35.23
N LEU A 637 -7.56 -24.66 -34.81
CA LEU A 637 -8.78 -23.85 -34.79
C LEU A 637 -8.78 -22.85 -33.63
N ALA A 638 -8.06 -23.15 -32.55
CA ALA A 638 -8.03 -22.37 -31.32
C ALA A 638 -6.86 -21.37 -31.23
N ARG A 639 -5.81 -21.52 -32.06
CA ARG A 639 -4.63 -20.62 -32.09
C ARG A 639 -5.00 -19.14 -32.19
N SER A 640 -5.99 -18.81 -33.03
CA SER A 640 -6.42 -17.42 -33.17
C SER A 640 -7.05 -16.88 -31.86
N ALA A 641 -7.75 -17.73 -31.10
CA ALA A 641 -8.30 -17.37 -29.81
C ALA A 641 -7.19 -17.20 -28.76
N LEU A 642 -6.17 -18.06 -28.75
CA LEU A 642 -4.99 -17.92 -27.89
C LEU A 642 -4.30 -16.58 -28.09
N GLU A 643 -4.02 -16.22 -29.34
CA GLU A 643 -3.37 -14.95 -29.69
C GLU A 643 -4.18 -13.77 -29.14
N ALA A 644 -5.49 -13.72 -29.40
CA ALA A 644 -6.32 -12.60 -28.96
C ALA A 644 -6.51 -12.56 -27.44
N LEU A 645 -6.58 -13.72 -26.78
CA LEU A 645 -6.91 -13.82 -25.36
C LEU A 645 -5.71 -13.59 -24.44
N LEU A 646 -4.55 -14.18 -24.73
CA LEU A 646 -3.43 -14.25 -23.78
C LEU A 646 -2.12 -13.63 -24.26
N LEU A 647 -1.88 -13.57 -25.57
CA LEU A 647 -0.57 -13.14 -26.12
C LEU A 647 -0.61 -11.69 -26.62
N GLY A 648 -1.62 -11.37 -27.42
CA GLY A 648 -1.70 -10.19 -28.28
C GLY A 648 -0.94 -10.37 -29.59
N ALA A 649 -1.38 -9.72 -30.66
CA ALA A 649 -0.61 -9.67 -31.90
C ALA A 649 0.56 -8.68 -31.77
N PRO A 650 1.69 -8.83 -32.48
CA PRO A 650 2.79 -7.85 -32.42
C PRO A 650 2.32 -6.42 -32.69
N GLY A 651 2.73 -5.47 -31.84
CA GLY A 651 2.26 -4.09 -31.88
C GLY A 651 0.83 -3.88 -31.37
N ARG A 652 0.17 -4.93 -30.85
CA ARG A 652 -1.15 -4.89 -30.22
C ARG A 652 -1.13 -5.70 -28.90
N GLY A 653 -1.94 -5.29 -27.93
CA GLY A 653 -2.17 -6.10 -26.74
C GLY A 653 -3.13 -7.26 -27.02
N PRO A 654 -3.31 -8.18 -26.06
CA PRO A 654 -4.52 -8.99 -26.00
C PRO A 654 -5.77 -8.08 -26.07
N ASP A 655 -6.81 -8.55 -26.75
CA ASP A 655 -8.05 -7.81 -26.94
C ASP A 655 -9.22 -8.74 -26.59
N MET A 656 -9.90 -8.42 -25.49
CA MET A 656 -10.98 -9.26 -24.97
C MET A 656 -12.19 -9.35 -25.90
N THR A 657 -12.48 -8.30 -26.66
CA THR A 657 -13.61 -8.31 -27.60
C THR A 657 -13.31 -9.26 -28.76
N VAL A 658 -12.10 -9.15 -29.33
CA VAL A 658 -11.64 -10.05 -30.39
C VAL A 658 -11.51 -11.47 -29.87
N ALA A 659 -11.01 -11.65 -28.64
CA ALA A 659 -10.84 -12.95 -28.02
C ALA A 659 -12.18 -13.67 -27.86
N LEU A 660 -13.20 -13.02 -27.28
CA LEU A 660 -14.53 -13.63 -27.10
C LEU A 660 -15.18 -13.99 -28.44
N ALA A 661 -15.00 -13.18 -29.49
CA ALA A 661 -15.48 -13.51 -30.83
C ALA A 661 -14.78 -14.75 -31.40
N ARG A 662 -13.44 -14.84 -31.27
CA ARG A 662 -12.65 -15.98 -31.75
C ARG A 662 -12.94 -17.26 -30.95
N VAL A 663 -13.07 -17.18 -29.62
CA VAL A 663 -13.49 -18.30 -28.77
C VAL A 663 -14.91 -18.76 -29.14
N SER A 664 -15.84 -17.83 -29.37
CA SER A 664 -17.21 -18.18 -29.78
C SER A 664 -17.26 -18.86 -31.15
N ALA A 665 -16.46 -18.39 -32.11
CA ALA A 665 -16.35 -19.02 -33.43
C ALA A 665 -15.72 -20.42 -33.36
N TRP A 666 -14.72 -20.61 -32.50
CA TRP A 666 -14.12 -21.92 -32.22
C TRP A 666 -15.14 -22.86 -31.57
N ARG A 667 -15.86 -22.39 -30.54
CA ARG A 667 -16.96 -23.12 -29.89
C ARG A 667 -18.02 -23.56 -30.88
N ALA A 668 -18.46 -22.68 -31.78
CA ALA A 668 -19.50 -23.00 -32.76
C ALA A 668 -19.10 -24.10 -33.75
N LYS A 669 -17.79 -24.33 -33.95
CA LYS A 669 -17.27 -25.36 -34.85
C LYS A 669 -17.01 -26.70 -34.15
N THR A 670 -16.66 -26.66 -32.86
CA THR A 670 -16.16 -27.83 -32.12
C THR A 670 -17.13 -28.34 -31.07
N GLU A 671 -18.05 -27.49 -30.60
CA GLU A 671 -18.87 -27.72 -29.40
C GLU A 671 -18.05 -28.12 -28.17
N ASP A 672 -16.77 -27.72 -28.11
CA ASP A 672 -15.84 -28.10 -27.06
C ASP A 672 -16.22 -27.43 -25.72
N PRO A 673 -16.48 -28.21 -24.64
CA PRO A 673 -16.70 -27.68 -23.29
C PRO A 673 -15.57 -26.80 -22.76
N PHE A 674 -14.34 -26.97 -23.25
CA PHE A 674 -13.23 -26.10 -22.92
C PHE A 674 -13.44 -24.67 -23.47
N ALA A 675 -14.06 -24.53 -24.64
CA ALA A 675 -14.46 -23.23 -25.17
C ALA A 675 -15.56 -22.58 -24.32
N ASP A 676 -16.52 -23.37 -23.83
CA ASP A 676 -17.52 -22.92 -22.86
C ASP A 676 -16.87 -22.41 -21.57
N TYR A 677 -15.86 -23.11 -21.06
CA TYR A 677 -15.10 -22.66 -19.88
C TYR A 677 -14.41 -21.31 -20.14
N LEU A 678 -13.74 -21.15 -21.28
CA LEU A 678 -13.05 -19.89 -21.61
C LEU A 678 -14.04 -18.73 -21.78
N LEU A 679 -15.20 -18.95 -22.41
CA LEU A 679 -16.26 -17.93 -22.46
C LEU A 679 -16.76 -17.60 -21.07
N GLY A 680 -17.16 -18.61 -20.30
CA GLY A 680 -17.70 -18.46 -18.95
C GLY A 680 -16.77 -17.64 -18.06
N ARG A 681 -15.50 -18.05 -17.94
CA ARG A 681 -14.47 -17.36 -17.15
C ARG A 681 -14.33 -15.88 -17.50
N ASN A 682 -14.36 -15.55 -18.80
CA ASN A 682 -14.14 -14.18 -19.26
C ASN A 682 -15.39 -13.29 -19.20
N LEU A 683 -16.56 -13.88 -18.96
CA LEU A 683 -17.84 -13.20 -18.78
C LEU A 683 -18.20 -13.00 -17.29
N VAL A 684 -17.57 -13.71 -16.35
CA VAL A 684 -17.78 -13.51 -14.91
C VAL A 684 -17.55 -12.03 -14.54
N GLY A 685 -18.51 -11.45 -13.82
CA GLY A 685 -18.49 -10.04 -13.40
C GLY A 685 -18.83 -9.03 -14.50
N LYS A 686 -19.07 -9.47 -15.74
CA LYS A 686 -19.45 -8.60 -16.88
C LYS A 686 -20.84 -8.91 -17.42
N ALA A 687 -21.15 -10.20 -17.57
CA ALA A 687 -22.43 -10.71 -18.06
C ALA A 687 -22.76 -11.99 -17.29
N THR A 688 -23.06 -11.84 -15.99
CA THR A 688 -23.14 -12.95 -15.04
C THR A 688 -24.12 -14.05 -15.45
N GLY A 689 -25.23 -13.69 -16.11
CA GLY A 689 -26.19 -14.67 -16.67
C GLY A 689 -25.58 -15.55 -17.77
N ASP A 690 -24.92 -14.95 -18.76
CA ASP A 690 -24.27 -15.67 -19.85
C ASP A 690 -23.06 -16.48 -19.35
N ALA A 691 -22.31 -15.92 -18.40
CA ALA A 691 -21.22 -16.61 -17.72
C ALA A 691 -21.74 -17.90 -17.06
N LEU A 692 -22.87 -17.82 -16.35
CA LEU A 692 -23.48 -18.97 -15.70
C LEU A 692 -23.88 -20.05 -16.69
N VAL A 693 -24.51 -19.67 -17.82
CA VAL A 693 -24.91 -20.62 -18.87
C VAL A 693 -23.69 -21.35 -19.44
N ALA A 694 -22.62 -20.62 -19.77
CA ALA A 694 -21.40 -21.20 -20.29
C ALA A 694 -20.69 -22.10 -19.27
N LEU A 695 -20.58 -21.66 -18.01
CA LEU A 695 -19.95 -22.46 -16.93
C LEU A 695 -20.75 -23.73 -16.59
N ARG A 696 -22.09 -23.68 -16.63
CA ARG A 696 -22.93 -24.90 -16.46
C ARG A 696 -22.69 -25.91 -17.58
N ARG A 697 -22.53 -25.46 -18.83
CA ARG A 697 -22.18 -26.34 -19.96
C ARG A 697 -20.78 -26.93 -19.80
N ALA A 698 -19.79 -26.10 -19.48
CA ALA A 698 -18.42 -26.52 -19.23
C ALA A 698 -18.33 -27.58 -18.11
N ALA A 699 -19.04 -27.37 -17.00
CA ALA A 699 -19.02 -28.27 -15.85
C ALA A 699 -19.69 -29.64 -16.09
N ARG A 700 -20.52 -29.77 -17.14
CA ARG A 700 -21.15 -31.02 -17.58
C ARG A 700 -20.30 -31.79 -18.60
N GLY A 701 -19.43 -31.10 -19.34
CA GLY A 701 -18.59 -31.69 -20.37
C GLY A 701 -17.22 -32.14 -19.88
N PRO A 702 -16.48 -32.94 -20.68
CA PRO A 702 -15.11 -33.31 -20.38
C PRO A 702 -14.17 -32.11 -20.53
N LEU A 703 -13.55 -31.68 -19.43
CA LEU A 703 -12.51 -30.64 -19.45
C LEU A 703 -11.11 -31.26 -19.38
N PRO A 704 -10.14 -30.69 -20.11
CA PRO A 704 -8.89 -31.37 -20.50
C PRO A 704 -7.90 -31.59 -19.35
N THR A 705 -7.91 -30.74 -18.32
CA THR A 705 -6.98 -30.85 -17.17
C THR A 705 -7.71 -30.71 -15.85
N ALA A 706 -7.08 -31.22 -14.78
CA ALA A 706 -7.62 -31.12 -13.42
C ALA A 706 -7.68 -29.67 -12.93
N ARG A 707 -6.70 -28.81 -13.27
CA ARG A 707 -6.73 -27.39 -12.92
C ARG A 707 -7.89 -26.65 -13.58
N ILE A 708 -8.14 -26.93 -14.86
CA ILE A 708 -9.25 -26.33 -15.60
C ILE A 708 -10.59 -26.81 -15.02
N ARG A 709 -10.74 -28.09 -14.66
CA ARG A 709 -11.95 -28.60 -13.99
C ARG A 709 -12.22 -27.93 -12.65
N ARG A 710 -11.21 -27.87 -11.78
CA ARG A 710 -11.32 -27.19 -10.47
C ARG A 710 -11.71 -25.74 -10.63
N GLU A 711 -11.07 -25.03 -11.55
CA GLU A 711 -11.39 -23.63 -11.78
C GLU A 711 -12.79 -23.44 -12.39
N ALA A 712 -13.23 -24.32 -13.31
CA ALA A 712 -14.60 -24.28 -13.81
C ALA A 712 -15.62 -24.49 -12.68
N ALA A 713 -15.37 -25.44 -11.77
CA ALA A 713 -16.22 -25.68 -10.60
C ALA A 713 -16.23 -24.47 -9.63
N ARG A 714 -15.05 -23.86 -9.38
CA ARG A 714 -14.92 -22.65 -8.56
C ARG A 714 -15.67 -21.46 -9.16
N GLN A 715 -15.46 -21.18 -10.44
CA GLN A 715 -16.16 -20.10 -11.15
C GLN A 715 -17.67 -20.34 -11.19
N LEU A 716 -18.11 -21.59 -11.39
CA LEU A 716 -19.53 -21.94 -11.32
C LEU A 716 -20.11 -21.68 -9.92
N ALA A 717 -19.40 -22.06 -8.86
CA ALA A 717 -19.83 -21.80 -7.48
C ALA A 717 -19.98 -20.30 -7.20
N PHE A 718 -18.97 -19.51 -7.56
CA PHE A 718 -18.99 -18.07 -7.30
C PHE A 718 -20.04 -17.34 -8.13
N THR A 719 -20.20 -17.74 -9.39
CA THR A 719 -21.25 -17.19 -10.27
C THR A 719 -22.65 -17.61 -9.79
N ALA A 720 -22.82 -18.84 -9.30
CA ALA A 720 -24.09 -19.29 -8.73
C ALA A 720 -24.46 -18.51 -7.45
N CYS A 721 -23.48 -18.20 -6.59
CA CYS A 721 -23.66 -17.34 -5.43
C CYS A 721 -24.07 -15.91 -5.84
N SER A 722 -23.39 -15.31 -6.83
CA SER A 722 -23.67 -13.93 -7.22
C SER A 722 -25.06 -13.72 -7.82
N VAL A 723 -25.61 -14.73 -8.51
CA VAL A 723 -27.00 -14.69 -9.04
C VAL A 723 -28.05 -15.24 -8.06
N ALA A 724 -27.64 -15.78 -6.91
CA ALA A 724 -28.51 -16.43 -5.92
C ALA A 724 -29.44 -17.53 -6.50
N SER A 725 -28.94 -18.35 -7.43
CA SER A 725 -29.73 -19.42 -8.07
C SER A 725 -29.60 -20.74 -7.31
N ALA A 726 -30.68 -21.22 -6.71
CA ALA A 726 -30.69 -22.48 -5.96
C ALA A 726 -30.32 -23.70 -6.84
N GLU A 727 -30.80 -23.73 -8.08
CA GLU A 727 -30.48 -24.77 -9.06
C GLU A 727 -28.98 -24.76 -9.39
N ALA A 728 -28.42 -23.59 -9.72
CA ALA A 728 -27.00 -23.47 -10.03
C ALA A 728 -26.11 -23.79 -8.82
N LEU A 729 -26.54 -23.43 -7.60
CA LEU A 729 -25.83 -23.78 -6.37
C LEU A 729 -25.80 -25.30 -6.13
N ALA A 730 -26.89 -26.01 -6.47
CA ALA A 730 -26.90 -27.47 -6.39
C ALA A 730 -25.93 -28.10 -7.41
N GLU A 731 -25.89 -27.58 -8.64
CA GLU A 731 -24.93 -28.03 -9.66
C GLU A 731 -23.48 -27.73 -9.26
N ALA A 732 -23.22 -26.53 -8.73
CA ALA A 732 -21.92 -26.13 -8.23
C ALA A 732 -21.43 -27.06 -7.11
N ARG A 733 -22.29 -27.36 -6.13
CA ARG A 733 -21.97 -28.32 -5.05
C ARG A 733 -21.61 -29.70 -5.57
N SER A 734 -22.34 -30.19 -6.58
CA SER A 734 -22.03 -31.46 -7.23
C SER A 734 -20.68 -31.43 -7.95
N ALA A 735 -20.38 -30.34 -8.69
CA ALA A 735 -19.09 -30.15 -9.35
C ALA A 735 -17.92 -30.10 -8.35
N VAL A 736 -18.09 -29.36 -7.25
CA VAL A 736 -17.09 -29.26 -6.20
C VAL A 736 -16.86 -30.60 -5.50
N ALA A 737 -17.92 -31.35 -5.19
CA ALA A 737 -17.81 -32.67 -4.57
C ALA A 737 -17.04 -33.67 -5.45
N ARG A 738 -17.19 -33.59 -6.79
CA ARG A 738 -16.40 -34.42 -7.72
C ARG A 738 -14.91 -34.10 -7.63
N GLU A 739 -14.54 -32.82 -7.63
CA GLU A 739 -13.14 -32.42 -7.56
C GLU A 739 -12.52 -32.71 -6.17
N VAL A 740 -13.28 -32.56 -5.09
CA VAL A 740 -12.87 -33.02 -3.74
C VAL A 740 -12.55 -34.51 -3.76
N SER A 741 -13.44 -35.31 -4.34
CA SER A 741 -13.25 -36.77 -4.45
C SER A 741 -12.06 -37.14 -5.35
N ALA A 742 -11.71 -36.27 -6.31
CA ALA A 742 -10.55 -36.40 -7.18
C ALA A 742 -9.24 -35.89 -6.55
N GLY A 743 -9.23 -35.52 -5.27
CA GLY A 743 -8.05 -35.06 -4.54
C GLY A 743 -7.70 -33.59 -4.81
N ALA A 744 -8.70 -32.71 -4.90
CA ALA A 744 -8.46 -31.28 -4.99
C ALA A 744 -7.61 -30.76 -3.80
N PRO A 745 -6.76 -29.73 -4.02
CA PRO A 745 -5.94 -29.15 -2.96
C PRO A 745 -6.78 -28.68 -1.77
N SER A 746 -6.27 -28.89 -0.56
CA SER A 746 -6.94 -28.51 0.71
C SER A 746 -7.39 -27.05 0.73
N GLY A 747 -6.51 -26.14 0.28
CA GLY A 747 -6.81 -24.72 0.22
C GLY A 747 -8.00 -24.41 -0.69
N TRP A 748 -7.96 -24.88 -1.93
CA TRP A 748 -9.07 -24.75 -2.88
C TRP A 748 -10.41 -25.28 -2.31
N VAL A 749 -10.39 -26.42 -1.60
CA VAL A 749 -11.60 -27.00 -1.00
C VAL A 749 -12.17 -26.07 0.08
N LEU A 750 -11.32 -25.52 0.95
CA LEU A 750 -11.72 -24.61 2.01
C LEU A 750 -12.32 -23.31 1.44
N GLU A 751 -11.69 -22.71 0.44
CA GLU A 751 -12.16 -21.48 -0.22
C GLU A 751 -13.57 -21.67 -0.79
N VAL A 752 -13.76 -22.66 -1.65
CA VAL A 752 -15.03 -22.85 -2.36
C VAL A 752 -16.15 -23.30 -1.43
N THR A 753 -15.84 -24.16 -0.44
CA THR A 753 -16.82 -24.61 0.55
C THR A 753 -17.26 -23.45 1.45
N ARG A 754 -16.33 -22.58 1.86
CA ARG A 754 -16.65 -21.36 2.61
C ARG A 754 -17.62 -20.49 1.82
N GLN A 755 -17.32 -20.20 0.55
CA GLN A 755 -18.19 -19.35 -0.26
C GLN A 755 -19.59 -19.94 -0.47
N LEU A 756 -19.68 -21.24 -0.78
CA LEU A 756 -20.97 -21.94 -0.94
C LEU A 756 -21.80 -21.98 0.35
N ARG A 757 -21.16 -21.88 1.52
CA ARG A 757 -21.82 -21.78 2.83
C ARG A 757 -22.34 -20.37 3.08
N LEU A 758 -21.58 -19.34 2.74
CA LEU A 758 -21.96 -17.93 2.95
C LEU A 758 -23.17 -17.53 2.11
N CYS A 759 -23.23 -17.99 0.86
CA CYS A 759 -24.33 -17.67 -0.05
C CYS A 759 -25.52 -18.65 0.05
N ALA A 760 -25.47 -19.63 0.96
CA ALA A 760 -26.58 -20.54 1.18
C ALA A 760 -27.76 -19.79 1.84
N PRO A 761 -29.02 -20.07 1.45
CA PRO A 761 -30.17 -19.52 2.15
C PRO A 761 -30.10 -19.95 3.63
N PRO A 762 -30.46 -19.06 4.58
CA PRO A 762 -30.47 -19.40 6.00
C PRO A 762 -31.35 -20.64 6.20
N LYS A 763 -30.87 -21.59 7.01
CA LYS A 763 -31.66 -22.77 7.37
C LYS A 763 -32.93 -22.25 8.08
N ALA A 764 -34.08 -22.57 7.51
CA ALA A 764 -35.40 -22.24 8.04
C ALA A 764 -35.65 -22.90 9.40
#